data_AF-A0A8H5UKI6-F1
#
_entry.id   AF-A0A8H5UKI6-F1
#
_cell.length_a   1.000
_cell.length_b   1.000
_cell.length_c   1.000
_cell.angle_alpha   90.00
_cell.angle_beta   90.00
_cell.angle_gamma   90.00
#
_symmetry.space_group_name_H-M   'P 1'
#
loop_
_entity.id
_entity.type
_entity.pdbx_description
1 polymer ?
#
loop_
_entity_poly.entity_id
_entity_poly.type
_entity_poly.pdbx_seq_one_letter_code
_entity_poly.pdbx_strand_id
1 'polypeptide(L)'
;MPVLSQDTQSKLRGVIDEYTTGGVESKIPGLVYSAFRNDGEPIFQHYSGLRGVTSESLMSEETIFFMASFTKLATSVACMQLVEQGKLRLDDADQVEAICPELRDVKVLTRDGDGKLELVEKVRKITLRMLLTHTAGFGYAFEDEKLAEFSRPIGFDDFSGEAIETANRPLVNQPGETFQYGILIDWVGVMIERIYNKSLEEVFKENIFQPLGMDHVTFHPSAEDKSNLAYMHRRSPSGKLSTTDHFYRRPLLARDGEKVPCAAGHGCFGRPAEFGRIISLLLNDGLDAKSRVRLLKPETVNDMFTDQIPDKPRFSNINVPVAKPELANPTPLTPMPDDHTEGWGLSFSINHFPESTGRAAGSASWEGLANLFWFADRKNNIGGIIASQILPYGALVTFAFQSSTVLYKTVRSYKTQDANARALKNELNDLTGVLHSLLETVTNYPDISFDSLELPLLRCGKTCEEYGKLIARCTKHSNGTRPSFRDWIGQQYLKGDITDFRDMLAGTITAVTRNVIDEYKDMIDDTTADLQKHMQRLDERARSLAPPAESVESDSTDWLALFEEKESTRKGLQICTELSLHIEALESTSSENPQFSKQPSADKYIKSSLSSAKSSISALESRLRSHGSEIDKRMDAMKLKTDLSEDDINELAQLRETKESIHQCMNVVAHAGEDLARERANVFEDITMAENAYGITVSTVKDLVYARRVNVQGQARYVGGQIDEASYNATITALTDLDRGSTQYGGRDNTLALSKDEAAQKTVTSRAFLERHGPGVKLEPSGVSAKPSV
;
A
#
# COMPACT_ATOMS: atom_id res chain seq x y z
N MET A 1 13.74 8.74 -5.86
CA MET A 1 13.37 9.38 -4.58
C MET A 1 14.58 10.06 -3.98
N PRO A 2 14.44 11.21 -3.32
CA PRO A 2 15.52 11.83 -2.56
C PRO A 2 15.96 10.93 -1.38
N VAL A 3 17.16 11.18 -0.87
CA VAL A 3 17.66 10.61 0.41
C VAL A 3 16.69 10.96 1.53
N LEU A 4 16.48 10.06 2.51
CA LEU A 4 15.58 10.32 3.64
C LEU A 4 15.96 11.62 4.38
N SER A 5 14.98 12.39 4.87
CA SER A 5 15.26 13.64 5.61
C SER A 5 16.12 13.43 6.83
N GLN A 6 16.88 14.46 7.22
CA GLN A 6 17.61 14.44 8.49
C GLN A 6 16.71 14.13 9.69
N ASP A 7 15.50 14.71 9.76
CA ASP A 7 14.53 14.39 10.83
C ASP A 7 14.11 12.91 10.82
N THR A 8 13.85 12.36 9.64
CA THR A 8 13.54 10.92 9.46
C THR A 8 14.72 10.05 9.89
N GLN A 9 15.91 10.37 9.40
CA GLN A 9 17.11 9.63 9.75
C GLN A 9 17.34 9.69 11.25
N SER A 10 17.15 10.84 11.89
CA SER A 10 17.23 10.98 13.35
C SER A 10 16.20 10.13 14.08
N LYS A 11 14.95 10.05 13.60
CA LYS A 11 13.92 9.15 14.18
C LYS A 11 14.31 7.68 14.05
N LEU A 12 14.77 7.25 12.87
CA LEU A 12 15.25 5.89 12.64
C LEU A 12 16.47 5.56 13.51
N ARG A 13 17.42 6.49 13.61
CA ARG A 13 18.59 6.39 14.51
C ARG A 13 18.13 6.24 15.95
N GLY A 14 17.21 7.08 16.42
CA GLY A 14 16.67 7.02 17.78
C GLY A 14 16.04 5.67 18.13
N VAL A 15 15.28 5.07 17.21
CA VAL A 15 14.72 3.72 17.40
C VAL A 15 15.82 2.67 17.52
N ILE A 16 16.88 2.77 16.71
CA ILE A 16 18.01 1.83 16.78
C ILE A 16 18.81 2.02 18.06
N ASP A 17 19.09 3.27 18.41
CA ASP A 17 19.88 3.65 19.58
C ASP A 17 19.15 3.24 20.87
N GLU A 18 17.82 3.24 20.93
CA GLU A 18 17.07 2.73 22.09
C GLU A 18 17.39 1.26 22.43
N TYR A 19 17.80 0.46 21.44
CA TYR A 19 18.14 -0.94 21.65
C TYR A 19 19.61 -1.17 22.01
N THR A 20 20.49 -0.24 21.67
CA THR A 20 21.95 -0.36 21.87
C THR A 20 22.49 0.52 23.00
N THR A 21 21.73 1.53 23.41
CA THR A 21 22.08 2.41 24.53
C THR A 21 21.78 1.74 25.86
N GLY A 22 22.61 2.01 26.89
CA GLY A 22 22.49 1.41 28.24
C GLY A 22 23.74 0.65 28.72
N GLY A 23 24.80 0.54 27.91
CA GLY A 23 26.06 -0.12 28.31
C GLY A 23 25.84 -1.60 28.63
N VAL A 24 26.15 -2.03 29.87
CA VAL A 24 25.93 -3.41 30.35
C VAL A 24 24.44 -3.78 30.40
N GLU A 25 23.55 -2.79 30.50
CA GLU A 25 22.09 -2.97 30.49
C GLU A 25 21.48 -2.82 29.09
N SER A 26 22.29 -2.62 28.05
CA SER A 26 21.81 -2.53 26.67
C SER A 26 21.02 -3.78 26.27
N LYS A 27 19.93 -3.58 25.52
CA LYS A 27 19.18 -4.71 24.96
C LYS A 27 20.01 -5.44 23.91
N ILE A 28 20.94 -4.78 23.23
CA ILE A 28 21.78 -5.32 22.15
C ILE A 28 23.16 -4.65 22.29
N PRO A 29 24.29 -5.37 22.16
CA PRO A 29 25.62 -4.76 22.28
C PRO A 29 25.86 -3.72 21.18
N GLY A 30 25.51 -4.07 19.95
CA GLY A 30 25.57 -3.20 18.79
C GLY A 30 24.77 -3.76 17.61
N LEU A 31 24.41 -2.87 16.69
CA LEU A 31 23.54 -3.15 15.57
C LEU A 31 23.93 -2.29 14.37
N VAL A 32 23.85 -2.89 13.18
CA VAL A 32 23.93 -2.16 11.91
C VAL A 32 22.61 -2.28 11.18
N TYR A 33 22.07 -1.16 10.72
CA TYR A 33 20.96 -1.13 9.77
C TYR A 33 21.39 -0.37 8.52
N SER A 34 21.38 -1.07 7.38
CA SER A 34 21.50 -0.47 6.06
C SER A 34 20.24 -0.72 5.25
N ALA A 35 19.70 0.31 4.61
CA ALA A 35 18.61 0.19 3.65
C ALA A 35 19.04 0.77 2.29
N PHE A 36 18.63 0.12 1.20
CA PHE A 36 19.11 0.37 -0.16
C PHE A 36 17.94 0.41 -1.14
N ARG A 37 18.23 0.90 -2.35
CA ARG A 37 17.37 0.77 -3.53
C ARG A 37 18.06 -0.03 -4.62
N ASN A 38 17.36 -0.25 -5.73
CA ASN A 38 17.89 -0.82 -6.96
C ASN A 38 19.11 -0.07 -7.55
N ASP A 39 19.36 1.20 -7.18
CA ASP A 39 20.54 1.96 -7.62
C ASP A 39 21.82 1.64 -6.83
N GLY A 40 21.73 0.80 -5.80
CA GLY A 40 22.86 0.40 -4.97
C GLY A 40 23.34 1.47 -4.00
N GLU A 41 22.67 2.62 -3.92
CA GLU A 41 22.98 3.64 -2.92
C GLU A 41 22.16 3.41 -1.64
N PRO A 42 22.79 3.48 -0.46
CA PRO A 42 22.06 3.40 0.79
C PRO A 42 21.14 4.61 0.95
N ILE A 43 19.85 4.37 1.18
CA ILE A 43 18.89 5.42 1.58
C ILE A 43 18.95 5.72 3.08
N PHE A 44 19.48 4.77 3.85
CA PHE A 44 19.71 4.89 5.28
C PHE A 44 20.82 3.95 5.70
N GLN A 45 21.76 4.46 6.51
CA GLN A 45 22.78 3.66 7.17
C GLN A 45 22.98 4.18 8.59
N HIS A 46 22.98 3.27 9.54
CA HIS A 46 23.30 3.59 10.92
C HIS A 46 24.02 2.42 11.59
N TYR A 47 25.06 2.78 12.32
CA TYR A 47 25.93 1.89 13.08
C TYR A 47 25.81 2.32 14.53
N SER A 48 25.33 1.44 15.39
CA SER A 48 24.98 1.80 16.76
C SER A 48 25.51 0.79 17.76
N GLY A 49 25.92 1.28 18.93
CA GLY A 49 26.47 0.47 20.01
C GLY A 49 27.93 0.03 19.77
N LEU A 50 28.33 -0.99 20.52
CA LEU A 50 29.68 -1.54 20.60
C LEU A 50 29.79 -2.83 19.80
N ARG A 51 30.98 -3.13 19.28
CA ARG A 51 31.30 -4.42 18.62
C ARG A 51 31.15 -5.61 19.56
N GLY A 52 31.25 -5.39 20.87
CA GLY A 52 30.85 -6.38 21.86
C GLY A 52 30.71 -5.81 23.27
N VAL A 53 30.01 -6.53 24.16
CA VAL A 53 29.73 -6.05 25.54
C VAL A 53 30.97 -5.85 26.41
N THR A 54 32.08 -6.51 26.07
CA THR A 54 33.39 -6.33 26.73
C THR A 54 34.37 -5.50 25.90
N SER A 55 33.91 -4.91 24.79
CA SER A 55 34.73 -4.11 23.88
C SER A 55 34.42 -2.63 24.04
N GLU A 56 35.44 -1.77 23.98
CA GLU A 56 35.25 -0.31 23.90
C GLU A 56 35.06 0.18 22.45
N SER A 57 35.21 -0.70 21.47
CA SER A 57 35.11 -0.31 20.06
C SER A 57 33.66 -0.18 19.62
N LEU A 58 33.33 0.95 18.98
CA LEU A 58 32.02 1.19 18.39
C LEU A 58 31.79 0.37 17.12
N MET A 59 30.53 0.06 16.84
CA MET A 59 30.11 -0.39 15.51
C MET A 59 30.43 0.69 14.47
N SER A 60 30.90 0.26 13.30
CA SER A 60 31.31 1.14 12.19
C SER A 60 31.02 0.49 10.83
N GLU A 61 31.21 1.25 9.75
CA GLU A 61 31.15 0.75 8.37
C GLU A 61 32.16 -0.35 8.07
N GLU A 62 33.27 -0.39 8.81
CA GLU A 62 34.32 -1.38 8.66
C GLU A 62 34.00 -2.70 9.38
N THR A 63 33.01 -2.71 10.27
CA THR A 63 32.71 -3.85 11.14
C THR A 63 32.29 -5.08 10.33
N ILE A 64 32.97 -6.19 10.56
CA ILE A 64 32.72 -7.48 9.91
C ILE A 64 31.77 -8.31 10.74
N PHE A 65 30.75 -8.86 10.09
CA PHE A 65 29.76 -9.75 10.69
C PHE A 65 29.94 -11.16 10.13
N PHE A 66 29.71 -12.17 10.95
CA PHE A 66 29.37 -13.50 10.44
C PHE A 66 27.98 -13.42 9.79
N MET A 67 27.91 -13.60 8.48
CA MET A 67 26.68 -13.38 7.71
C MET A 67 25.70 -14.54 7.85
N ALA A 68 26.16 -15.70 8.33
CA ALA A 68 25.35 -16.89 8.51
C ALA A 68 24.53 -17.17 7.23
N SER A 69 23.26 -17.54 7.38
CA SER A 69 22.35 -17.90 6.29
C SER A 69 22.12 -16.83 5.22
N PHE A 70 22.60 -15.59 5.37
CA PHE A 70 22.64 -14.65 4.25
C PHE A 70 23.45 -15.22 3.08
N THR A 71 24.48 -16.02 3.38
CA THR A 71 25.31 -16.73 2.38
C THR A 71 24.47 -17.50 1.36
N LYS A 72 23.30 -18.03 1.76
CA LYS A 72 22.37 -18.73 0.87
C LYS A 72 21.92 -17.86 -0.31
N LEU A 73 21.78 -16.56 -0.12
CA LEU A 73 21.42 -15.63 -1.19
C LEU A 73 22.51 -15.56 -2.27
N ALA A 74 23.78 -15.47 -1.86
CA ALA A 74 24.91 -15.50 -2.79
C ALA A 74 25.02 -16.86 -3.50
N THR A 75 24.84 -17.96 -2.75
CA THR A 75 24.80 -19.32 -3.32
C THR A 75 23.69 -19.48 -4.35
N SER A 76 22.50 -18.94 -4.08
CA SER A 76 21.38 -18.96 -5.02
C SER A 76 21.70 -18.18 -6.29
N VAL A 77 22.31 -16.99 -6.19
CA VAL A 77 22.76 -16.23 -7.37
C VAL A 77 23.76 -17.03 -8.21
N ALA A 78 24.80 -17.61 -7.60
CA ALA A 78 25.78 -18.44 -8.30
C ALA A 78 25.16 -19.70 -8.94
N CYS A 79 24.21 -20.33 -8.26
CA CYS A 79 23.47 -21.47 -8.77
C CYS A 79 22.61 -21.08 -9.97
N MET A 80 21.88 -19.97 -9.89
CA MET A 80 21.02 -19.52 -10.98
C MET A 80 21.81 -19.02 -12.19
N GLN A 81 23.04 -18.52 -12.02
CA GLN A 81 23.97 -18.30 -13.13
C GLN A 81 24.28 -19.61 -13.89
N LEU A 82 24.49 -20.73 -13.17
CA LEU A 82 24.70 -22.03 -13.81
C LEU A 82 23.44 -22.57 -14.50
N VAL A 83 22.26 -22.27 -13.95
CA VAL A 83 20.97 -22.58 -14.59
C VAL A 83 20.81 -21.80 -15.90
N GLU A 84 21.11 -20.50 -15.91
CA GLU A 84 21.09 -19.68 -17.13
C GLU A 84 22.08 -20.17 -18.20
N GLN A 85 23.24 -20.69 -17.77
CA GLN A 85 24.25 -21.28 -18.64
C GLN A 85 23.85 -22.68 -19.15
N GLY A 86 22.72 -23.24 -18.70
CA GLY A 86 22.28 -24.60 -19.04
C GLY A 86 23.14 -25.71 -18.43
N LYS A 87 24.04 -25.38 -17.49
CA LYS A 87 24.91 -26.33 -16.80
C LYS A 87 24.19 -27.05 -15.66
N LEU A 88 23.20 -26.39 -15.07
CA LEU A 88 22.28 -26.97 -14.09
C LEU A 88 20.83 -26.88 -14.56
N ARG A 89 20.03 -27.86 -14.18
CA ARG A 89 18.58 -27.87 -14.38
C ARG A 89 17.88 -28.08 -13.04
N LEU A 90 16.88 -27.25 -12.76
CA LEU A 90 16.17 -27.24 -11.47
C LEU A 90 15.54 -28.60 -11.13
N ASP A 91 14.97 -29.29 -12.12
CA ASP A 91 14.18 -30.51 -11.92
C ASP A 91 14.85 -31.80 -12.43
N ASP A 92 16.13 -31.73 -12.83
CA ASP A 92 16.90 -32.87 -13.35
C ASP A 92 17.59 -33.62 -12.20
N ALA A 93 16.87 -34.56 -11.58
CA ALA A 93 17.39 -35.34 -10.46
C ALA A 93 18.55 -36.28 -10.85
N ASP A 94 18.58 -36.75 -12.09
CA ASP A 94 19.66 -37.60 -12.60
C ASP A 94 20.97 -36.80 -12.72
N GLN A 95 20.89 -35.55 -13.16
CA GLN A 95 22.02 -34.63 -13.16
C GLN A 95 22.54 -34.38 -11.72
N VAL A 96 21.64 -34.13 -10.76
CA VAL A 96 22.02 -33.94 -9.35
C VAL A 96 22.79 -35.15 -8.83
N GLU A 97 22.28 -36.37 -9.04
CA GLU A 97 22.93 -37.61 -8.60
C GLU A 97 24.17 -37.99 -9.43
N ALA A 98 24.35 -37.44 -10.64
CA ALA A 98 25.57 -37.59 -11.42
C ALA A 98 26.70 -36.70 -10.88
N ILE A 99 26.37 -35.48 -10.46
CA ILE A 99 27.32 -34.53 -9.86
C ILE A 99 27.62 -34.92 -8.41
N CYS A 100 26.59 -35.32 -7.65
CA CYS A 100 26.63 -35.70 -6.24
C CYS A 100 26.16 -37.15 -6.04
N PRO A 101 26.97 -38.17 -6.40
CA PRO A 101 26.60 -39.57 -6.23
C PRO A 101 26.28 -39.96 -4.78
N GLU A 102 26.83 -39.24 -3.80
CA GLU A 102 26.54 -39.43 -2.37
C GLU A 102 25.04 -39.26 -2.05
N LEU A 103 24.33 -38.44 -2.83
CA LEU A 103 22.89 -38.26 -2.66
C LEU A 103 22.08 -39.49 -3.10
N ARG A 104 22.64 -40.43 -3.87
CA ARG A 104 21.91 -41.63 -4.33
C ARG A 104 21.50 -42.53 -3.18
N ASP A 105 22.45 -42.77 -2.27
CA ASP A 105 22.33 -43.79 -1.22
C ASP A 105 21.85 -43.23 0.13
N VAL A 106 21.68 -41.89 0.22
CA VAL A 106 21.21 -41.22 1.43
C VAL A 106 19.89 -41.79 1.92
N LYS A 107 19.80 -42.01 3.23
CA LYS A 107 18.65 -42.60 3.92
C LYS A 107 17.86 -41.54 4.68
N VAL A 108 16.63 -41.89 5.03
CA VAL A 108 15.73 -41.06 5.85
C VAL A 108 15.71 -41.60 7.27
N LEU A 109 15.96 -40.74 8.24
CA LEU A 109 15.89 -40.98 9.67
C LEU A 109 14.45 -40.85 10.17
N THR A 110 13.91 -41.96 10.67
CA THR A 110 12.56 -42.04 11.25
C THR A 110 12.61 -42.70 12.63
N ARG A 111 11.44 -42.81 13.27
CA ARG A 111 11.25 -43.64 14.45
C ARG A 111 10.42 -44.87 14.08
N ASP A 112 10.84 -46.03 14.58
CA ASP A 112 10.08 -47.27 14.49
C ASP A 112 8.87 -47.25 15.45
N GLY A 113 8.08 -48.34 15.46
CA GLY A 113 6.91 -48.49 16.34
C GLY A 113 7.24 -48.50 17.84
N ASP A 114 8.50 -48.75 18.21
CA ASP A 114 8.99 -48.69 19.60
C ASP A 114 9.62 -47.33 19.94
N GLY A 115 9.64 -46.38 18.99
CA GLY A 115 10.21 -45.04 19.14
C GLY A 115 11.72 -44.95 18.92
N LYS A 116 12.39 -46.04 18.52
CA LYS A 116 13.84 -46.06 18.24
C LYS A 116 14.13 -45.46 16.89
N LEU A 117 15.28 -44.81 16.78
CA LEU A 117 15.74 -44.26 15.51
C LEU A 117 16.09 -45.38 14.52
N GLU A 118 15.59 -45.26 13.30
CA GLU A 118 15.90 -46.16 12.19
C GLU A 118 16.14 -45.39 10.88
N LEU A 119 16.89 -45.99 9.97
CA LEU A 119 17.16 -45.46 8.64
C LEU A 119 16.37 -46.24 7.60
N VAL A 120 15.55 -45.54 6.83
CA VAL A 120 14.74 -46.11 5.74
C VAL A 120 15.16 -45.54 4.38
N GLU A 121 14.82 -46.24 3.31
CA GLU A 121 15.09 -45.77 1.95
C GLU A 121 14.34 -44.48 1.63
N LYS A 122 14.98 -43.58 0.86
CA LYS A 122 14.29 -42.45 0.26
C LYS A 122 13.36 -42.95 -0.86
N VAL A 123 12.15 -42.41 -0.95
CA VAL A 123 11.15 -42.87 -1.92
C VAL A 123 11.29 -42.25 -3.31
N ARG A 124 12.12 -41.21 -3.45
CA ARG A 124 12.40 -40.54 -4.73
C ARG A 124 13.77 -39.88 -4.74
N LYS A 125 14.24 -39.53 -5.93
CA LYS A 125 15.47 -38.77 -6.14
C LYS A 125 15.31 -37.30 -5.71
N ILE A 126 16.43 -36.66 -5.39
CA ILE A 126 16.48 -35.25 -4.97
C ILE A 126 16.77 -34.38 -6.20
N THR A 127 16.00 -33.31 -6.39
CA THR A 127 16.25 -32.31 -7.44
C THR A 127 16.97 -31.08 -6.90
N LEU A 128 17.55 -30.27 -7.79
CA LEU A 128 18.15 -28.99 -7.42
C LEU A 128 17.10 -28.02 -6.85
N ARG A 129 15.88 -28.02 -7.40
CA ARG A 129 14.75 -27.24 -6.87
C ARG A 129 14.48 -27.63 -5.43
N MET A 130 14.44 -28.94 -5.10
CA MET A 130 14.22 -29.39 -3.73
C MET A 130 15.31 -28.91 -2.75
N LEU A 131 16.56 -28.81 -3.22
CA LEU A 131 17.66 -28.26 -2.42
C LEU A 131 17.49 -26.76 -2.16
N LEU A 132 17.18 -25.98 -3.20
CA LEU A 132 16.94 -24.52 -3.09
C LEU A 132 15.67 -24.19 -2.30
N THR A 133 14.68 -25.09 -2.29
CA THR A 133 13.39 -24.86 -1.64
C THR A 133 13.24 -25.50 -0.27
N HIS A 134 14.31 -26.06 0.30
CA HIS A 134 14.24 -26.71 1.60
C HIS A 134 13.20 -27.86 1.65
N THR A 135 13.03 -28.60 0.54
CA THR A 135 12.09 -29.72 0.46
C THR A 135 12.77 -31.07 0.19
N ALA A 136 14.10 -31.14 0.10
CA ALA A 136 14.79 -32.44 -0.06
C ALA A 136 14.80 -33.30 1.22
N GLY A 137 14.48 -32.72 2.38
CA GLY A 137 14.33 -33.44 3.64
C GLY A 137 15.54 -33.42 4.58
N PHE A 138 16.63 -32.71 4.27
CA PHE A 138 17.74 -32.53 5.22
C PHE A 138 17.36 -31.54 6.32
N GLY A 139 17.75 -31.83 7.57
CA GLY A 139 17.56 -30.96 8.73
C GLY A 139 18.87 -30.41 9.30
N TYR A 140 18.75 -29.53 10.30
CA TYR A 140 19.84 -29.19 11.22
C TYR A 140 19.67 -29.92 12.54
N ALA A 141 20.77 -30.38 13.15
CA ALA A 141 20.71 -31.08 14.44
C ALA A 141 20.37 -30.13 15.61
N PHE A 142 20.44 -28.82 15.43
CA PHE A 142 19.96 -27.86 16.43
C PHE A 142 18.43 -27.66 16.39
N GLU A 143 17.75 -27.98 15.29
CA GLU A 143 16.29 -27.84 15.11
C GLU A 143 15.56 -29.20 15.16
N ASP A 144 16.12 -30.28 14.59
CA ASP A 144 15.45 -31.58 14.55
C ASP A 144 15.91 -32.51 15.68
N GLU A 145 14.99 -32.93 16.55
CA GLU A 145 15.29 -33.78 17.71
C GLU A 145 15.79 -35.18 17.32
N LYS A 146 15.26 -35.77 16.23
CA LYS A 146 15.72 -37.10 15.77
C LYS A 146 17.17 -37.01 15.33
N LEU A 147 17.50 -35.99 14.54
CA LEU A 147 18.84 -35.76 14.05
C LEU A 147 19.80 -35.37 15.18
N ALA A 148 19.34 -34.59 16.16
CA ALA A 148 20.10 -34.28 17.36
C ALA A 148 20.46 -35.55 18.14
N GLU A 149 19.49 -36.44 18.38
CA GLU A 149 19.68 -37.73 19.05
C GLU A 149 20.63 -38.63 18.25
N PHE A 150 20.42 -38.75 16.94
CA PHE A 150 21.28 -39.52 16.03
C PHE A 150 22.72 -38.99 16.02
N SER A 151 22.88 -37.68 16.10
CA SER A 151 24.18 -37.01 16.09
C SER A 151 24.97 -37.21 17.38
N ARG A 152 24.33 -37.37 18.56
CA ARG A 152 25.02 -37.39 19.87
C ARG A 152 26.27 -38.29 19.96
N PRO A 153 26.31 -39.52 19.43
CA PRO A 153 27.48 -40.38 19.55
C PRO A 153 28.69 -39.91 18.71
N ILE A 154 28.44 -39.24 17.58
CA ILE A 154 29.47 -38.85 16.59
C ILE A 154 29.80 -37.36 16.71
N GLY A 155 28.81 -36.54 17.07
CA GLY A 155 28.91 -35.10 17.26
C GLY A 155 28.91 -34.32 15.96
N PHE A 156 27.92 -34.53 15.07
CA PHE A 156 27.80 -33.74 13.84
C PHE A 156 27.81 -32.24 14.14
N ASP A 157 28.70 -31.53 13.44
CA ASP A 157 28.80 -30.08 13.52
C ASP A 157 27.98 -29.47 12.38
N ASP A 158 26.87 -28.81 12.75
CA ASP A 158 25.97 -28.08 11.84
C ASP A 158 26.68 -26.93 11.11
N PHE A 159 27.86 -26.53 11.58
CA PHE A 159 28.59 -25.40 11.05
C PHE A 159 29.97 -25.76 10.51
N SER A 160 30.33 -27.04 10.39
CA SER A 160 31.69 -27.41 9.95
C SER A 160 32.05 -26.88 8.55
N GLY A 161 31.06 -26.83 7.65
CA GLY A 161 31.26 -26.61 6.21
C GLY A 161 31.94 -27.76 5.48
N GLU A 162 32.23 -28.87 6.17
CA GLU A 162 32.96 -30.00 5.61
C GLU A 162 32.05 -30.85 4.72
N ALA A 163 32.47 -31.11 3.48
CA ALA A 163 31.70 -31.92 2.55
C ALA A 163 31.41 -33.34 3.09
N ILE A 164 32.31 -33.90 3.91
CA ILE A 164 32.11 -35.21 4.53
C ILE A 164 31.01 -35.19 5.60
N GLU A 165 30.88 -34.11 6.36
CA GLU A 165 29.80 -33.93 7.35
C GLU A 165 28.46 -33.75 6.63
N THR A 166 28.44 -32.99 5.53
CA THR A 166 27.28 -32.84 4.64
C THR A 166 26.87 -34.18 4.01
N ALA A 167 27.85 -34.97 3.54
CA ALA A 167 27.61 -36.24 2.86
C ALA A 167 27.07 -37.36 3.76
N ASN A 168 27.44 -37.37 5.05
CA ASN A 168 27.06 -38.43 5.98
C ASN A 168 25.79 -38.13 6.79
N ARG A 169 25.09 -37.03 6.49
CA ARG A 169 23.84 -36.68 7.17
C ARG A 169 22.65 -37.42 6.57
N PRO A 170 21.80 -38.08 7.39
CA PRO A 170 20.54 -38.60 6.91
C PRO A 170 19.54 -37.47 6.67
N LEU A 171 18.55 -37.73 5.82
CA LEU A 171 17.34 -36.91 5.72
C LEU A 171 16.50 -37.12 6.99
N VAL A 172 15.67 -36.16 7.37
CA VAL A 172 14.70 -36.27 8.48
C VAL A 172 13.26 -36.39 7.99
N ASN A 173 13.01 -36.08 6.71
CA ASN A 173 11.74 -36.23 6.01
C ASN A 173 11.97 -36.83 4.61
N GLN A 174 10.93 -37.40 3.99
CA GLN A 174 11.07 -37.91 2.62
C GLN A 174 11.25 -36.74 1.63
N PRO A 175 12.07 -36.90 0.56
CA PRO A 175 12.25 -35.85 -0.42
C PRO A 175 10.93 -35.43 -1.07
N GLY A 176 10.68 -34.13 -1.09
CA GLY A 176 9.49 -33.50 -1.65
C GLY A 176 8.23 -33.69 -0.82
N GLU A 177 8.30 -34.14 0.43
CA GLU A 177 7.13 -34.31 1.29
C GLU A 177 6.70 -32.99 1.92
N THR A 178 7.59 -32.37 2.69
CA THR A 178 7.35 -31.13 3.46
C THR A 178 8.53 -30.18 3.34
N PHE A 179 8.32 -28.93 3.75
CA PHE A 179 9.40 -28.00 4.03
C PHE A 179 10.17 -28.45 5.28
N GLN A 180 11.50 -28.46 5.18
CA GLN A 180 12.44 -28.73 6.27
C GLN A 180 13.69 -27.86 6.08
N TYR A 181 13.89 -26.91 7.00
CA TYR A 181 15.10 -26.11 7.01
C TYR A 181 16.32 -26.95 7.41
N GLY A 182 17.47 -26.73 6.76
CA GLY A 182 18.61 -27.63 6.86
C GLY A 182 19.82 -27.26 6.00
N ILE A 183 20.75 -28.22 5.87
CA ILE A 183 22.02 -28.12 5.14
C ILE A 183 21.89 -28.23 3.59
N LEU A 184 20.68 -28.09 3.05
CA LEU A 184 20.42 -28.35 1.63
C LEU A 184 21.23 -27.44 0.69
N ILE A 185 21.46 -26.20 1.11
CA ILE A 185 22.21 -25.22 0.33
C ILE A 185 23.71 -25.57 0.28
N ASP A 186 24.25 -26.27 1.29
CA ASP A 186 25.62 -26.75 1.26
C ASP A 186 25.83 -27.80 0.14
N TRP A 187 24.82 -28.63 -0.15
CA TRP A 187 24.84 -29.51 -1.33
C TRP A 187 24.85 -28.73 -2.64
N VAL A 188 24.11 -27.62 -2.72
CA VAL A 188 24.19 -26.72 -3.89
C VAL A 188 25.61 -26.15 -4.03
N GLY A 189 26.25 -25.81 -2.91
CA GLY A 189 27.66 -25.45 -2.85
C GLY A 189 28.58 -26.50 -3.45
N VAL A 190 28.47 -27.75 -2.98
CA VAL A 190 29.25 -28.89 -3.50
C VAL A 190 29.06 -29.05 -5.01
N MET A 191 27.83 -28.90 -5.52
CA MET A 191 27.57 -28.95 -6.96
C MET A 191 28.28 -27.82 -7.72
N ILE A 192 28.24 -26.60 -7.19
CA ILE A 192 28.94 -25.44 -7.77
C ILE A 192 30.45 -25.70 -7.84
N GLU A 193 31.06 -26.15 -6.75
CA GLU A 193 32.51 -26.44 -6.70
C GLU A 193 32.89 -27.53 -7.70
N ARG A 194 32.10 -28.61 -7.79
CA ARG A 194 32.36 -29.71 -8.74
C ARG A 194 32.24 -29.29 -10.20
N ILE A 195 31.29 -28.40 -10.52
CA ILE A 195 31.10 -27.90 -11.89
C ILE A 195 32.22 -26.93 -12.30
N TYR A 196 32.61 -26.02 -11.40
CA TYR A 196 33.69 -25.06 -11.68
C TYR A 196 35.09 -25.64 -11.47
N ASN A 197 35.22 -26.74 -10.74
CA ASN A 197 36.48 -27.29 -10.25
C ASN A 197 37.33 -26.22 -9.51
N LYS A 198 36.66 -25.45 -8.65
CA LYS A 198 37.19 -24.33 -7.85
C LYS A 198 36.50 -24.32 -6.49
N SER A 199 37.10 -23.68 -5.49
CA SER A 199 36.43 -23.47 -4.20
C SER A 199 35.26 -22.48 -4.33
N LEU A 200 34.29 -22.53 -3.41
CA LEU A 200 33.23 -21.52 -3.39
C LEU A 200 33.75 -20.09 -3.18
N GLU A 201 34.83 -19.91 -2.42
CA GLU A 201 35.49 -18.61 -2.29
C GLU A 201 35.92 -18.07 -3.66
N GLU A 202 36.60 -18.89 -4.46
CA GLU A 202 37.04 -18.49 -5.80
C GLU A 202 35.83 -18.20 -6.72
N VAL A 203 34.83 -19.07 -6.71
CA VAL A 203 33.63 -18.92 -7.56
C VAL A 203 32.86 -17.66 -7.18
N PHE A 204 32.61 -17.41 -5.90
CA PHE A 204 31.84 -16.24 -5.46
C PHE A 204 32.63 -14.96 -5.69
N LYS A 205 33.94 -14.99 -5.46
CA LYS A 205 34.81 -13.86 -5.73
C LYS A 205 34.78 -13.47 -7.21
N GLU A 206 34.98 -14.42 -8.11
CA GLU A 206 35.01 -14.18 -9.56
C GLU A 206 33.64 -13.79 -10.14
N ASN A 207 32.57 -14.47 -9.71
CA ASN A 207 31.27 -14.38 -10.39
C ASN A 207 30.28 -13.43 -9.70
N ILE A 208 30.55 -13.00 -8.46
CA ILE A 208 29.65 -12.14 -7.68
C ILE A 208 30.41 -10.97 -7.05
N PHE A 209 31.36 -11.24 -6.16
CA PHE A 209 31.92 -10.19 -5.29
C PHE A 209 32.81 -9.20 -6.02
N GLN A 210 33.76 -9.63 -6.86
CA GLN A 210 34.58 -8.71 -7.66
C GLN A 210 33.75 -7.91 -8.66
N PRO A 211 32.84 -8.50 -9.45
CA PRO A 211 31.97 -7.73 -10.34
C PRO A 211 31.14 -6.67 -9.60
N LEU A 212 30.75 -6.96 -8.35
CA LEU A 212 30.03 -6.05 -7.48
C LEU A 212 30.94 -5.25 -6.54
N GLY A 213 32.27 -5.24 -6.70
CA GLY A 213 33.20 -4.54 -5.80
C GLY A 213 32.90 -4.74 -4.31
N MET A 214 32.70 -5.99 -3.89
CA MET A 214 32.44 -6.41 -2.51
C MET A 214 33.72 -7.03 -1.93
N ASP A 215 34.70 -6.19 -1.60
CA ASP A 215 36.06 -6.64 -1.26
C ASP A 215 36.15 -7.29 0.13
N HIS A 216 35.19 -7.02 1.02
CA HIS A 216 35.16 -7.52 2.39
C HIS A 216 34.02 -8.50 2.64
N VAL A 217 33.53 -9.19 1.60
CA VAL A 217 32.65 -10.34 1.73
C VAL A 217 33.41 -11.59 1.28
N THR A 218 33.62 -12.54 2.19
CA THR A 218 34.51 -13.69 1.98
C THR A 218 34.17 -14.86 2.91
N PHE A 219 34.54 -16.08 2.51
CA PHE A 219 34.59 -17.24 3.41
C PHE A 219 35.85 -17.28 4.28
N HIS A 220 36.89 -16.52 3.94
CA HIS A 220 38.20 -16.55 4.57
C HIS A 220 38.66 -15.15 4.98
N PRO A 221 38.18 -14.64 6.13
CA PRO A 221 38.51 -13.29 6.60
C PRO A 221 40.02 -13.05 6.67
N SER A 222 40.47 -11.90 6.17
CA SER A 222 41.86 -11.45 6.29
C SER A 222 42.20 -11.05 7.73
N ALA A 223 43.48 -10.74 8.00
CA ALA A 223 43.88 -10.20 9.31
C ALA A 223 43.17 -8.87 9.63
N GLU A 224 42.96 -8.02 8.62
CA GLU A 224 42.19 -6.79 8.74
C GLU A 224 40.73 -7.07 9.09
N ASP A 225 40.08 -7.99 8.37
CA ASP A 225 38.69 -8.36 8.63
C ASP A 225 38.52 -8.93 10.04
N LYS A 226 39.45 -9.79 10.48
CA LYS A 226 39.48 -10.35 11.83
C LYS A 226 39.61 -9.26 12.89
N SER A 227 40.42 -8.22 12.64
CA SER A 227 40.57 -7.07 13.56
C SER A 227 39.29 -6.23 13.67
N ASN A 228 38.45 -6.27 12.64
CA ASN A 228 37.17 -5.57 12.54
C ASN A 228 35.94 -6.45 12.88
N LEU A 229 36.15 -7.72 13.25
CA LEU A 229 35.08 -8.67 13.54
C LEU A 229 34.24 -8.25 14.76
N ALA A 230 32.92 -8.30 14.62
CA ALA A 230 31.98 -8.17 15.74
C ALA A 230 32.06 -9.41 16.64
N TYR A 231 31.93 -9.20 17.96
CA TYR A 231 31.93 -10.29 18.93
C TYR A 231 30.65 -11.12 18.80
N MET A 232 30.75 -12.43 19.01
CA MET A 232 29.59 -13.29 19.19
C MET A 232 29.07 -13.17 20.62
N HIS A 233 27.76 -13.10 20.79
CA HIS A 233 27.12 -12.95 22.08
C HIS A 233 26.12 -14.07 22.35
N ARG A 234 25.90 -14.33 23.64
CA ARG A 234 24.81 -15.16 24.12
C ARG A 234 23.96 -14.37 25.10
N ARG A 235 22.64 -14.51 24.98
CA ARG A 235 21.67 -14.08 25.97
C ARG A 235 21.29 -15.26 26.84
N SER A 236 21.43 -15.10 28.16
CA SER A 236 20.94 -16.09 29.12
C SER A 236 19.41 -16.09 29.19
N PRO A 237 18.79 -17.15 29.75
CA PRO A 237 17.35 -17.15 30.04
C PRO A 237 16.89 -15.98 30.93
N SER A 238 17.79 -15.43 31.77
CA SER A 238 17.51 -14.24 32.59
C SER A 238 17.59 -12.92 31.81
N GLY A 239 17.84 -12.97 30.49
CA GLY A 239 17.97 -11.80 29.62
C GLY A 239 19.36 -11.16 29.58
N LYS A 240 20.32 -11.63 30.37
CA LYS A 240 21.67 -11.04 30.47
C LYS A 240 22.52 -11.40 29.25
N LEU A 241 23.20 -10.40 28.69
CA LEU A 241 24.14 -10.58 27.58
C LEU A 241 25.56 -10.83 28.08
N SER A 242 26.27 -11.74 27.41
CA SER A 242 27.70 -11.97 27.57
C SER A 242 28.34 -12.32 26.23
N THR A 243 29.65 -12.11 26.09
CA THR A 243 30.41 -12.66 24.97
C THR A 243 30.44 -14.19 25.05
N THR A 244 30.56 -14.84 23.89
CA THR A 244 30.74 -16.28 23.76
C THR A 244 31.67 -16.59 22.60
N ASP A 245 32.23 -17.80 22.57
CA ASP A 245 33.09 -18.22 21.47
C ASP A 245 32.33 -18.26 20.16
N HIS A 246 33.01 -17.93 19.06
CA HIS A 246 32.45 -18.03 17.73
C HIS A 246 32.24 -19.50 17.38
N PHE A 247 30.99 -19.92 17.11
CA PHE A 247 30.71 -21.33 16.78
C PHE A 247 31.27 -21.74 15.41
N TYR A 248 31.32 -20.81 14.44
CA TYR A 248 31.97 -21.03 13.14
C TYR A 248 33.42 -20.51 13.15
N ARG A 249 34.27 -21.05 14.02
CA ARG A 249 35.63 -20.51 14.29
C ARG A 249 36.72 -20.96 13.32
N ARG A 250 36.52 -22.04 12.56
CA ARG A 250 37.61 -22.63 11.75
C ARG A 250 38.21 -21.63 10.74
N PRO A 251 37.43 -20.87 9.96
CA PRO A 251 38.00 -19.86 9.06
C PRO A 251 38.71 -18.71 9.80
N LEU A 252 38.31 -18.42 11.03
CA LEU A 252 38.92 -17.36 11.84
C LEU A 252 40.30 -17.78 12.39
N LEU A 253 40.48 -19.07 12.68
CA LEU A 253 41.71 -19.63 13.22
C LEU A 253 42.71 -20.11 12.15
N ALA A 254 42.25 -20.25 10.91
CA ALA A 254 43.07 -20.72 9.81
C ALA A 254 44.28 -19.82 9.55
N ARG A 255 45.41 -20.46 9.24
CA ARG A 255 46.64 -19.77 8.83
C ARG A 255 46.59 -19.42 7.35
N ASP A 256 47.38 -18.44 6.94
CA ASP A 256 47.50 -18.07 5.53
C ASP A 256 47.89 -19.30 4.67
N GLY A 257 47.09 -19.56 3.63
CA GLY A 257 47.27 -20.70 2.73
C GLY A 257 46.69 -22.04 3.22
N GLU A 258 46.13 -22.11 4.43
CA GLU A 258 45.39 -23.28 4.90
C GLU A 258 44.06 -23.41 4.16
N LYS A 259 43.77 -24.60 3.62
CA LYS A 259 42.49 -24.87 2.96
C LYS A 259 41.41 -25.07 4.01
N VAL A 260 40.44 -24.16 4.05
CA VAL A 260 39.27 -24.25 4.92
C VAL A 260 38.04 -24.53 4.06
N PRO A 261 37.17 -25.47 4.46
CA PRO A 261 35.91 -25.71 3.76
C PRO A 261 35.02 -24.46 3.74
N CYS A 262 34.34 -24.24 2.61
CA CYS A 262 33.37 -23.16 2.44
C CYS A 262 31.95 -23.72 2.63
N ALA A 263 31.21 -23.17 3.58
CA ALA A 263 29.82 -23.58 3.81
C ALA A 263 28.84 -22.72 3.03
N ALA A 264 28.32 -23.20 1.90
CA ALA A 264 27.40 -22.41 1.05
C ALA A 264 26.09 -22.02 1.75
N GLY A 265 25.72 -22.74 2.81
CA GLY A 265 24.56 -22.45 3.63
C GLY A 265 24.77 -21.30 4.61
N HIS A 266 26.00 -20.99 5.02
CA HIS A 266 26.21 -20.05 6.14
C HIS A 266 27.60 -19.39 6.26
N GLY A 267 28.57 -19.69 5.39
CA GLY A 267 29.99 -19.49 5.67
C GLY A 267 30.58 -18.11 5.39
N CYS A 268 29.84 -17.17 4.79
CA CYS A 268 30.39 -15.85 4.53
C CYS A 268 30.51 -15.01 5.81
N PHE A 269 31.56 -14.21 5.85
CA PHE A 269 31.71 -13.03 6.70
C PHE A 269 31.64 -11.79 5.81
N GLY A 270 31.23 -10.66 6.37
CA GLY A 270 31.47 -9.39 5.70
C GLY A 270 30.73 -8.20 6.25
N ARG A 271 30.81 -7.10 5.50
CA ARG A 271 30.16 -5.83 5.83
C ARG A 271 28.71 -5.84 5.37
N PRO A 272 27.73 -5.50 6.24
CA PRO A 272 26.31 -5.45 5.87
C PRO A 272 26.04 -4.57 4.66
N ALA A 273 26.71 -3.41 4.55
CA ALA A 273 26.56 -2.50 3.42
C ALA A 273 26.98 -3.12 2.08
N GLU A 274 28.10 -3.84 2.04
CA GLU A 274 28.59 -4.51 0.83
C GLU A 274 27.67 -5.67 0.43
N PHE A 275 27.22 -6.48 1.40
CA PHE A 275 26.25 -7.54 1.13
C PHE A 275 24.93 -6.99 0.57
N GLY A 276 24.54 -5.78 0.97
CA GLY A 276 23.40 -5.03 0.43
C GLY A 276 23.44 -4.80 -1.08
N ARG A 277 24.60 -4.92 -1.73
CA ARG A 277 24.71 -4.83 -3.19
C ARG A 277 24.03 -6.01 -3.89
N ILE A 278 24.05 -7.21 -3.31
CA ILE A 278 23.30 -8.37 -3.85
C ILE A 278 21.80 -8.12 -3.76
N ILE A 279 21.32 -7.50 -2.68
CA ILE A 279 19.91 -7.11 -2.55
C ILE A 279 19.55 -6.07 -3.60
N SER A 280 20.38 -5.04 -3.77
CA SER A 280 20.18 -3.98 -4.76
C SER A 280 20.16 -4.52 -6.20
N LEU A 281 21.02 -5.49 -6.51
CA LEU A 281 21.04 -6.25 -7.77
C LEU A 281 19.70 -6.94 -8.03
N LEU A 282 19.11 -7.60 -7.02
CA LEU A 282 17.82 -8.29 -7.14
C LEU A 282 16.64 -7.31 -7.25
N LEU A 283 16.71 -6.16 -6.57
CA LEU A 283 15.75 -5.07 -6.75
C LEU A 283 15.81 -4.46 -8.16
N ASN A 284 16.95 -4.63 -8.85
CA ASN A 284 17.19 -4.12 -10.20
C ASN A 284 17.23 -5.22 -11.27
N ASP A 285 16.48 -6.30 -11.06
CA ASP A 285 16.31 -7.38 -12.03
C ASP A 285 17.62 -7.99 -12.52
N GLY A 286 18.59 -8.16 -11.63
CA GLY A 286 19.86 -8.84 -11.89
C GLY A 286 20.96 -7.94 -12.47
N LEU A 287 20.73 -6.62 -12.55
CA LEU A 287 21.69 -5.63 -13.04
C LEU A 287 22.22 -4.75 -11.90
N ASP A 288 23.53 -4.69 -11.68
CA ASP A 288 24.09 -3.74 -10.73
C ASP A 288 24.11 -2.34 -11.34
N ALA A 289 23.47 -1.38 -10.66
CA ALA A 289 23.34 -0.03 -11.19
C ALA A 289 24.69 0.71 -11.25
N LYS A 290 25.62 0.42 -10.34
CA LYS A 290 26.92 1.08 -10.23
C LYS A 290 27.92 0.58 -11.28
N SER A 291 28.19 -0.73 -11.28
CA SER A 291 29.15 -1.35 -12.22
C SER A 291 28.57 -1.58 -13.61
N ARG A 292 27.24 -1.54 -13.75
CA ARG A 292 26.50 -1.93 -14.97
C ARG A 292 26.67 -3.39 -15.36
N VAL A 293 27.24 -4.22 -14.48
CA VAL A 293 27.34 -5.66 -14.69
C VAL A 293 25.99 -6.32 -14.45
N ARG A 294 25.58 -7.18 -15.38
CA ARG A 294 24.41 -8.06 -15.23
C ARG A 294 24.87 -9.42 -14.75
N LEU A 295 24.48 -9.81 -13.54
CA LEU A 295 24.77 -11.14 -13.00
C LEU A 295 23.67 -12.15 -13.29
N LEU A 296 22.43 -11.70 -13.44
CA LEU A 296 21.26 -12.53 -13.76
C LEU A 296 20.35 -11.81 -14.74
N LYS A 297 19.59 -12.57 -15.53
CA LYS A 297 18.53 -12.07 -16.40
C LYS A 297 17.28 -11.70 -15.57
N PRO A 298 16.47 -10.74 -16.04
CA PRO A 298 15.23 -10.37 -15.35
C PRO A 298 14.28 -11.56 -15.13
N GLU A 299 14.18 -12.47 -16.11
CA GLU A 299 13.31 -13.64 -16.03
C GLU A 299 13.79 -14.61 -14.94
N THR A 300 15.10 -14.80 -14.81
CA THR A 300 15.70 -15.63 -13.76
C THR A 300 15.48 -15.05 -12.38
N VAL A 301 15.58 -13.72 -12.22
CA VAL A 301 15.22 -13.06 -10.96
C VAL A 301 13.72 -13.21 -10.67
N ASN A 302 12.85 -13.16 -11.68
CA ASN A 302 11.42 -13.41 -11.49
C ASN A 302 11.15 -14.85 -11.01
N ASP A 303 11.84 -15.84 -11.57
CA ASP A 303 11.74 -17.23 -11.12
C ASP A 303 12.17 -17.37 -9.65
N MET A 304 13.27 -16.70 -9.26
CA MET A 304 13.72 -16.69 -7.86
C MET A 304 12.68 -16.11 -6.90
N PHE A 305 11.90 -15.12 -7.33
CA PHE A 305 10.84 -14.44 -6.56
C PHE A 305 9.43 -15.05 -6.77
N THR A 306 9.34 -16.25 -7.35
CA THR A 306 8.09 -17.00 -7.48
C THR A 306 8.00 -18.04 -6.38
N ASP A 307 6.82 -18.23 -5.78
CA ASP A 307 6.61 -19.31 -4.81
C ASP A 307 6.76 -20.67 -5.51
N GLN A 308 7.80 -21.40 -5.10
CA GLN A 308 8.19 -22.68 -5.67
C GLN A 308 7.54 -23.88 -4.96
N ILE A 309 6.82 -23.64 -3.86
CA ILE A 309 6.20 -24.69 -3.04
C ILE A 309 4.76 -24.34 -2.61
N PRO A 310 3.88 -23.89 -3.53
CA PRO A 310 2.55 -23.38 -3.19
C PRO A 310 1.62 -24.43 -2.54
N ASP A 311 1.94 -25.70 -2.70
CA ASP A 311 1.21 -26.87 -2.19
C ASP A 311 1.77 -27.44 -0.89
N LYS A 312 2.81 -26.83 -0.31
CA LYS A 312 3.50 -27.35 0.89
C LYS A 312 3.02 -26.69 2.19
N PRO A 313 3.07 -27.45 3.32
CA PRO A 313 2.91 -26.86 4.65
C PRO A 313 3.90 -25.71 4.86
N ARG A 314 3.41 -24.60 5.42
CA ARG A 314 4.12 -23.32 5.39
C ARG A 314 4.84 -23.06 6.70
N PHE A 315 6.10 -22.63 6.61
CA PHE A 315 7.02 -22.53 7.74
C PHE A 315 6.57 -21.56 8.84
N SER A 316 5.95 -20.43 8.48
CA SER A 316 5.72 -19.28 9.37
C SER A 316 4.85 -19.58 10.60
N ASN A 317 3.97 -20.58 10.54
CA ASN A 317 3.08 -20.96 11.65
C ASN A 317 3.30 -22.40 12.16
N ILE A 318 4.37 -23.07 11.72
CA ILE A 318 4.71 -24.42 12.20
C ILE A 318 5.50 -24.30 13.51
N ASN A 319 5.04 -25.02 14.53
CA ASN A 319 5.80 -25.17 15.76
C ASN A 319 7.02 -26.06 15.51
N VAL A 320 8.20 -25.46 15.49
CA VAL A 320 9.47 -26.20 15.36
C VAL A 320 10.13 -26.22 16.75
N PRO A 321 10.17 -27.39 17.42
CA PRO A 321 10.95 -27.52 18.65
C PRO A 321 12.44 -27.29 18.35
N VAL A 322 13.22 -26.92 19.36
CA VAL A 322 14.67 -26.69 19.19
C VAL A 322 15.43 -27.64 20.09
N ALA A 323 16.24 -28.50 19.48
CA ALA A 323 17.06 -29.47 20.20
C ALA A 323 18.27 -28.84 20.93
N LYS A 324 18.73 -27.66 20.46
CA LYS A 324 19.81 -26.87 21.07
C LYS A 324 19.35 -25.42 21.37
N PRO A 325 18.65 -25.19 22.49
CA PRO A 325 18.03 -23.90 22.82
C PRO A 325 19.03 -22.75 23.03
N GLU A 326 20.32 -23.04 23.16
CA GLU A 326 21.38 -22.04 23.20
C GLU A 326 21.68 -21.41 21.83
N LEU A 327 21.21 -22.03 20.73
CA LEU A 327 21.40 -21.54 19.36
C LEU A 327 20.15 -20.86 18.80
N ALA A 328 18.95 -21.39 19.09
CA ALA A 328 17.70 -20.86 18.56
C ALA A 328 16.56 -20.95 19.58
N ASN A 329 15.58 -20.05 19.44
CA ASN A 329 14.30 -20.16 20.14
C ASN A 329 13.30 -20.94 19.27
N PRO A 330 12.34 -21.66 19.89
CA PRO A 330 11.28 -22.35 19.15
C PRO A 330 10.42 -21.37 18.35
N THR A 331 10.00 -21.80 17.17
CA THR A 331 9.07 -21.06 16.29
C THR A 331 7.62 -21.54 16.51
N PRO A 332 6.60 -20.76 16.13
CA PRO A 332 6.66 -19.40 15.59
C PRO A 332 7.13 -18.40 16.65
N LEU A 333 8.12 -17.56 16.31
CA LEU A 333 8.60 -16.51 17.21
C LEU A 333 7.53 -15.43 17.46
N THR A 334 6.67 -15.22 16.48
CA THR A 334 5.46 -14.41 16.59
C THR A 334 4.38 -15.13 15.79
N PRO A 335 3.36 -15.71 16.45
CA PRO A 335 2.26 -16.36 15.75
C PRO A 335 1.57 -15.37 14.81
N MET A 336 1.31 -15.80 13.58
CA MET A 336 0.52 -15.04 12.61
C MET A 336 -0.91 -15.60 12.55
N PRO A 337 -1.89 -14.82 12.05
CA PRO A 337 -3.23 -15.34 11.77
C PRO A 337 -3.19 -16.63 10.95
N ASP A 338 -4.17 -17.52 11.14
CA ASP A 338 -4.21 -18.83 10.46
C ASP A 338 -4.28 -18.72 8.93
N ASP A 339 -4.80 -17.61 8.41
CA ASP A 339 -4.87 -17.30 6.99
C ASP A 339 -3.63 -16.58 6.45
N HIS A 340 -2.73 -16.13 7.33
CA HIS A 340 -1.43 -15.59 6.92
C HIS A 340 -0.57 -16.72 6.41
N THR A 341 0.03 -16.48 5.26
CA THR A 341 0.85 -17.49 4.63
C THR A 341 2.06 -16.89 3.92
N GLU A 342 3.14 -17.66 3.92
CA GLU A 342 4.37 -17.38 3.18
C GLU A 342 4.58 -18.46 2.12
N GLY A 343 5.29 -18.09 1.06
CA GLY A 343 5.83 -18.98 0.04
C GLY A 343 7.35 -19.07 0.17
N TRP A 344 7.96 -19.89 -0.69
CA TRP A 344 9.42 -19.99 -0.73
C TRP A 344 9.93 -19.88 -2.17
N GLY A 345 10.82 -18.92 -2.38
CA GLY A 345 11.48 -18.69 -3.65
C GLY A 345 12.63 -19.67 -3.91
N LEU A 346 13.56 -19.29 -4.77
CA LEU A 346 14.81 -20.04 -4.92
C LEU A 346 15.80 -19.57 -3.84
N SER A 347 15.65 -20.13 -2.64
CA SER A 347 16.49 -19.95 -1.43
C SER A 347 16.13 -18.81 -0.45
N PHE A 348 14.89 -18.31 -0.46
CA PHE A 348 14.41 -17.33 0.53
C PHE A 348 12.89 -17.36 0.69
N SER A 349 12.37 -16.83 1.81
CA SER A 349 10.93 -16.70 2.04
C SER A 349 10.33 -15.58 1.18
N ILE A 350 9.08 -15.76 0.76
CA ILE A 350 8.28 -14.78 0.02
C ILE A 350 6.97 -14.55 0.79
N ASN A 351 6.64 -13.32 1.15
CA ASN A 351 5.35 -13.04 1.78
C ASN A 351 4.22 -12.99 0.72
N HIS A 352 3.10 -13.67 0.95
CA HIS A 352 1.97 -13.61 0.02
C HIS A 352 1.05 -12.40 0.22
N PHE A 353 1.06 -11.83 1.42
CA PHE A 353 0.23 -10.69 1.78
C PHE A 353 1.07 -9.48 2.12
N PRO A 354 0.56 -8.25 1.96
CA PRO A 354 1.23 -7.07 2.47
C PRO A 354 1.47 -7.20 3.98
N GLU A 355 2.69 -6.96 4.41
CA GLU A 355 3.06 -7.05 5.82
C GLU A 355 2.64 -5.79 6.57
N SER A 356 2.36 -5.93 7.86
CA SER A 356 2.08 -4.79 8.75
C SER A 356 3.27 -3.84 8.90
N THR A 357 4.49 -4.31 8.58
CA THR A 357 5.69 -3.47 8.42
C THR A 357 5.61 -2.51 7.22
N GLY A 358 4.72 -2.75 6.27
CA GLY A 358 4.58 -1.99 5.02
C GLY A 358 5.24 -2.65 3.80
N ARG A 359 5.95 -3.79 3.96
CA ARG A 359 6.44 -4.58 2.83
C ARG A 359 5.28 -5.06 1.97
N ALA A 360 5.41 -4.95 0.65
CA ALA A 360 4.39 -5.43 -0.26
C ALA A 360 4.34 -6.97 -0.31
N ALA A 361 3.20 -7.53 -0.69
CA ALA A 361 3.13 -8.92 -1.14
C ALA A 361 4.15 -9.18 -2.26
N GLY A 362 4.79 -10.35 -2.22
CA GLY A 362 5.86 -10.75 -3.14
C GLY A 362 7.26 -10.24 -2.76
N SER A 363 7.44 -9.68 -1.56
CA SER A 363 8.76 -9.31 -1.04
C SER A 363 9.52 -10.56 -0.59
N ALA A 364 10.82 -10.58 -0.85
CA ALA A 364 11.69 -11.64 -0.35
C ALA A 364 12.28 -11.25 1.02
N SER A 365 12.52 -12.23 1.87
CA SER A 365 13.33 -12.05 3.08
C SER A 365 13.96 -13.33 3.55
N TRP A 366 15.08 -13.21 4.27
CA TRP A 366 15.62 -14.31 5.05
C TRP A 366 16.45 -13.82 6.23
N GLU A 367 16.81 -14.77 7.09
CA GLU A 367 17.38 -14.51 8.41
C GLU A 367 18.66 -15.31 8.64
N GLY A 368 19.60 -14.70 9.36
CA GLY A 368 20.83 -15.33 9.83
C GLY A 368 20.72 -15.67 11.32
N LEU A 369 21.27 -16.82 11.71
CA LEU A 369 21.16 -17.38 13.07
C LEU A 369 21.58 -16.39 14.16
N ALA A 370 22.59 -15.56 13.93
CA ALA A 370 23.05 -14.59 14.90
C ALA A 370 22.17 -13.31 14.95
N ASN A 371 20.87 -13.44 14.70
CA ASN A 371 19.88 -12.36 14.57
C ASN A 371 20.26 -11.33 13.49
N LEU A 372 20.49 -11.81 12.27
CA LEU A 372 20.55 -10.98 11.07
C LEU A 372 19.23 -11.10 10.31
N PHE A 373 18.78 -10.05 9.65
CA PHE A 373 17.56 -10.03 8.84
C PHE A 373 17.78 -9.22 7.56
N TRP A 374 17.45 -9.78 6.40
CA TRP A 374 17.42 -9.02 5.15
C TRP A 374 16.06 -9.13 4.47
N PHE A 375 15.75 -8.12 3.67
CA PHE A 375 14.56 -8.13 2.82
C PHE A 375 14.80 -7.42 1.49
N ALA A 376 14.01 -7.78 0.48
CA ALA A 376 13.98 -7.18 -0.84
C ALA A 376 12.52 -7.04 -1.30
N ASP A 377 12.00 -5.81 -1.27
CA ASP A 377 10.67 -5.46 -1.78
C ASP A 377 10.81 -4.80 -3.15
N ARG A 378 10.68 -5.62 -4.20
CA ARG A 378 10.78 -5.17 -5.59
C ARG A 378 9.66 -4.19 -5.97
N LYS A 379 8.46 -4.32 -5.40
CA LYS A 379 7.32 -3.44 -5.70
C LYS A 379 7.54 -2.02 -5.18
N ASN A 380 8.05 -1.90 -3.95
CA ASN A 380 8.35 -0.60 -3.37
C ASN A 380 9.75 -0.08 -3.73
N ASN A 381 10.62 -0.93 -4.29
CA ASN A 381 12.02 -0.68 -4.57
C ASN A 381 12.81 -0.31 -3.30
N ILE A 382 12.67 -1.17 -2.28
CA ILE A 382 13.33 -1.01 -0.99
C ILE A 382 13.90 -2.35 -0.58
N GLY A 383 15.17 -2.38 -0.20
CA GLY A 383 15.78 -3.51 0.47
C GLY A 383 16.47 -3.06 1.74
N GLY A 384 16.79 -4.01 2.60
CA GLY A 384 17.50 -3.68 3.83
C GLY A 384 18.18 -4.87 4.46
N ILE A 385 19.16 -4.56 5.30
CA ILE A 385 19.89 -5.50 6.15
C ILE A 385 19.93 -4.92 7.55
N ILE A 386 19.52 -5.74 8.50
CA ILE A 386 19.72 -5.56 9.93
C ILE A 386 20.71 -6.62 10.37
N ALA A 387 21.83 -6.22 10.98
CA ALA A 387 22.88 -7.13 11.40
C ALA A 387 23.18 -6.96 12.89
N SER A 388 23.20 -8.09 13.60
CA SER A 388 23.69 -8.23 14.97
C SER A 388 24.48 -9.55 15.08
N GLN A 389 25.03 -9.84 16.27
CA GLN A 389 25.75 -11.08 16.54
C GLN A 389 25.34 -11.64 17.92
N ILE A 390 24.07 -12.05 18.04
CA ILE A 390 23.48 -12.52 19.30
C ILE A 390 22.82 -13.89 19.08
N LEU A 391 23.01 -14.79 20.04
CA LEU A 391 22.26 -16.04 20.20
C LEU A 391 21.46 -16.03 21.52
N PRO A 392 20.38 -16.82 21.64
CA PRO A 392 19.77 -17.61 20.56
C PRO A 392 19.08 -16.74 19.50
N TYR A 393 18.91 -17.31 18.31
CA TYR A 393 18.10 -16.72 17.24
C TYR A 393 16.67 -16.39 17.72
N GLY A 394 16.11 -15.28 17.22
CA GLY A 394 14.76 -14.81 17.55
C GLY A 394 14.69 -13.76 18.65
N ALA A 395 15.83 -13.33 19.18
CA ALA A 395 15.90 -12.28 20.20
C ALA A 395 15.56 -10.87 19.66
N LEU A 396 15.61 -10.65 18.34
CA LEU A 396 15.46 -9.32 17.71
C LEU A 396 14.21 -9.14 16.84
N VAL A 397 13.23 -10.05 16.89
CA VAL A 397 12.05 -10.00 16.02
C VAL A 397 11.29 -8.67 16.16
N THR A 398 11.01 -8.23 17.39
CA THR A 398 10.31 -6.97 17.66
C THR A 398 11.07 -5.76 17.10
N PHE A 399 12.39 -5.76 17.21
CA PHE A 399 13.23 -4.70 16.67
C PHE A 399 13.16 -4.66 15.13
N ALA A 400 13.35 -5.80 14.47
CA ALA A 400 13.31 -5.90 13.01
C ALA A 400 11.96 -5.44 12.46
N PHE A 401 10.88 -5.78 13.16
CA PHE A 401 9.53 -5.34 12.85
C PHE A 401 9.35 -3.81 12.99
N GLN A 402 9.73 -3.23 14.14
CA GLN A 402 9.57 -1.79 14.41
C GLN A 402 10.40 -0.94 13.44
N SER A 403 11.67 -1.28 13.24
CA SER A 403 12.58 -0.56 12.35
C SER A 403 12.12 -0.61 10.88
N SER A 404 11.61 -1.76 10.43
CA SER A 404 10.97 -1.89 9.11
C SER A 404 9.73 -0.99 9.01
N THR A 405 8.86 -1.02 10.02
CA THR A 405 7.63 -0.20 10.04
C THR A 405 7.93 1.30 9.90
N VAL A 406 8.92 1.81 10.65
CA VAL A 406 9.31 3.22 10.59
C VAL A 406 9.90 3.57 9.22
N LEU A 407 10.76 2.70 8.65
CA LEU A 407 11.34 2.91 7.32
C LEU A 407 10.23 3.03 6.26
N TYR A 408 9.34 2.05 6.19
CA TYR A 408 8.29 2.01 5.17
C TYR A 408 7.25 3.12 5.31
N LYS A 409 6.83 3.45 6.55
CA LYS A 409 5.96 4.62 6.80
C LYS A 409 6.61 5.89 6.26
N THR A 410 7.91 6.03 6.44
CA THR A 410 8.60 7.22 5.98
C THR A 410 8.80 7.24 4.46
N VAL A 411 9.19 6.13 3.84
CA VAL A 411 9.29 6.08 2.37
C VAL A 411 7.92 6.36 1.73
N ARG A 412 6.83 5.89 2.35
CA ARG A 412 5.47 6.19 1.89
C ARG A 412 5.14 7.69 2.00
N SER A 413 5.53 8.37 3.08
CA SER A 413 5.30 9.81 3.22
C SER A 413 6.03 10.64 2.16
N TYR A 414 7.18 10.18 1.66
CA TYR A 414 7.86 10.80 0.52
C TYR A 414 7.14 10.58 -0.81
N LYS A 415 6.69 9.34 -1.10
CA LYS A 415 5.92 9.07 -2.33
C LYS A 415 4.67 9.94 -2.42
N THR A 416 4.03 10.25 -1.29
CA THR A 416 2.87 11.15 -1.23
C THR A 416 3.23 12.62 -1.45
N GLN A 417 4.44 13.07 -1.09
CA GLN A 417 4.87 14.47 -1.31
C GLN A 417 5.08 14.80 -2.81
N ASP A 418 5.68 13.91 -3.60
CA ASP A 418 5.79 14.09 -5.06
C ASP A 418 4.42 14.13 -5.75
N ALA A 419 3.47 13.33 -5.26
CA ALA A 419 2.09 13.37 -5.72
C ALA A 419 1.43 14.71 -5.36
N ASN A 420 1.68 15.23 -4.15
CA ASN A 420 1.14 16.50 -3.71
C ASN A 420 1.71 17.69 -4.51
N ALA A 421 2.99 17.67 -4.87
CA ALA A 421 3.61 18.70 -5.71
C ALA A 421 3.05 18.71 -7.14
N ARG A 422 2.82 17.53 -7.73
CA ARG A 422 2.13 17.42 -9.03
C ARG A 422 0.68 17.89 -8.96
N ALA A 423 -0.04 17.52 -7.90
CA ALA A 423 -1.40 17.98 -7.67
C ALA A 423 -1.46 19.51 -7.52
N LEU A 424 -0.56 20.11 -6.75
CA LEU A 424 -0.48 21.57 -6.61
C LEU A 424 -0.21 22.25 -7.96
N LYS A 425 0.68 21.70 -8.79
CA LYS A 425 0.94 22.23 -10.13
C LYS A 425 -0.32 22.22 -11.00
N ASN A 426 -1.11 21.15 -10.93
CA ASN A 426 -2.37 21.07 -11.66
C ASN A 426 -3.38 22.10 -11.16
N GLU A 427 -3.57 22.22 -9.85
CA GLU A 427 -4.49 23.21 -9.27
C GLU A 427 -4.09 24.66 -9.58
N LEU A 428 -2.78 24.97 -9.63
CA LEU A 428 -2.29 26.27 -10.07
C LEU A 428 -2.57 26.54 -11.56
N ASN A 429 -2.50 25.51 -12.41
CA ASN A 429 -2.88 25.63 -13.81
C ASN A 429 -4.38 25.86 -13.96
N ASP A 430 -5.20 25.15 -13.18
CA ASP A 430 -6.66 25.31 -13.16
C ASP A 430 -7.05 26.72 -12.70
N LEU A 431 -6.42 27.21 -11.62
CA LEU A 431 -6.59 28.60 -11.15
C LEU A 431 -6.19 29.60 -12.24
N THR A 432 -5.09 29.36 -12.96
CA THR A 432 -4.67 30.23 -14.07
C THR A 432 -5.71 30.26 -15.18
N GLY A 433 -6.31 29.11 -15.51
CA GLY A 433 -7.41 29.02 -16.47
C GLY A 433 -8.63 29.82 -16.04
N VAL A 434 -9.08 29.67 -14.79
CA VAL A 434 -10.22 30.42 -14.23
C VAL A 434 -9.96 31.92 -14.25
N LEU A 435 -8.77 32.37 -13.84
CA LEU A 435 -8.40 33.78 -13.84
C LEU A 435 -8.33 34.36 -15.26
N HIS A 436 -7.92 33.56 -16.25
CA HIS A 436 -7.90 33.98 -17.65
C HIS A 436 -9.31 34.20 -18.19
N SER A 437 -10.23 33.26 -17.95
CA SER A 437 -11.63 33.40 -18.32
C SER A 437 -12.30 34.59 -17.64
N LEU A 438 -12.01 34.81 -16.35
CA LEU A 438 -12.53 35.96 -15.61
C LEU A 438 -12.01 37.29 -16.19
N LEU A 439 -10.72 37.35 -16.54
CA LEU A 439 -10.13 38.53 -17.16
C LEU A 439 -10.74 38.82 -18.54
N GLU A 440 -10.98 37.79 -19.36
CA GLU A 440 -11.69 37.93 -20.63
C GLU A 440 -13.11 38.47 -20.42
N THR A 441 -13.83 37.97 -19.43
CA THR A 441 -15.16 38.46 -19.06
C THR A 441 -15.14 39.94 -18.67
N VAL A 442 -14.26 40.34 -17.74
CA VAL A 442 -14.14 41.74 -17.28
C VAL A 442 -13.81 42.66 -18.46
N THR A 443 -12.98 42.19 -19.39
CA THR A 443 -12.57 42.97 -20.58
C THR A 443 -13.72 43.13 -21.58
N ASN A 444 -14.54 42.09 -21.75
CA ASN A 444 -15.64 42.08 -22.72
C ASN A 444 -16.91 42.77 -22.19
N TYR A 445 -17.06 42.91 -20.87
CA TYR A 445 -18.26 43.42 -20.22
C TYR A 445 -17.91 44.38 -19.06
N PRO A 446 -17.48 45.61 -19.36
CA PRO A 446 -16.99 46.57 -18.36
C PRO A 446 -18.08 47.14 -17.42
N ASP A 447 -19.36 46.92 -17.74
CA ASP A 447 -20.50 47.42 -16.95
C ASP A 447 -20.91 46.47 -15.80
N ILE A 448 -20.28 45.29 -15.71
CA ILE A 448 -20.51 44.30 -14.65
C ILE A 448 -19.62 44.64 -13.44
N SER A 449 -20.23 44.79 -12.25
CA SER A 449 -19.49 44.96 -11.00
C SER A 449 -18.99 43.60 -10.49
N PHE A 450 -17.68 43.51 -10.24
CA PHE A 450 -17.00 42.35 -9.65
C PHE A 450 -16.51 42.65 -8.23
N ASP A 451 -17.13 43.61 -7.54
CA ASP A 451 -16.69 44.09 -6.22
C ASP A 451 -16.66 42.95 -5.18
N SER A 452 -17.47 41.91 -5.36
CA SER A 452 -17.51 40.72 -4.50
C SER A 452 -16.25 39.83 -4.62
N LEU A 453 -15.57 39.88 -5.77
CA LEU A 453 -14.39 39.07 -6.09
C LEU A 453 -13.07 39.78 -5.77
N GLU A 454 -13.10 41.11 -5.55
CA GLU A 454 -11.89 41.91 -5.33
C GLU A 454 -11.08 41.40 -4.13
N LEU A 455 -11.71 41.21 -2.97
CA LEU A 455 -11.04 40.77 -1.76
C LEU A 455 -10.57 39.29 -1.84
N PRO A 456 -11.38 38.32 -2.34
CA PRO A 456 -10.92 36.96 -2.63
C PRO A 456 -9.72 36.89 -3.59
N LEU A 457 -9.74 37.63 -4.69
CA LEU A 457 -8.66 37.65 -5.69
C LEU A 457 -7.39 38.30 -5.15
N LEU A 458 -7.52 39.40 -4.41
CA LEU A 458 -6.40 40.08 -3.76
C LEU A 458 -5.72 39.16 -2.73
N ARG A 459 -6.51 38.43 -1.93
CA ARG A 459 -6.00 37.45 -0.97
C ARG A 459 -5.34 36.26 -1.68
N CYS A 460 -5.96 35.74 -2.73
CA CYS A 460 -5.40 34.67 -3.55
C CYS A 460 -4.03 35.06 -4.13
N GLY A 461 -3.96 36.25 -4.73
CA GLY A 461 -2.73 36.80 -5.31
C GLY A 461 -1.64 36.99 -4.26
N LYS A 462 -1.95 37.60 -3.11
CA LYS A 462 -0.99 37.80 -2.02
C LYS A 462 -0.48 36.48 -1.45
N THR A 463 -1.36 35.50 -1.26
CA THR A 463 -0.98 34.18 -0.75
C THR A 463 -0.15 33.38 -1.76
N CYS A 464 -0.47 33.45 -3.06
CA CYS A 464 0.36 32.88 -4.12
C CYS A 464 1.74 33.56 -4.20
N GLU A 465 1.81 34.87 -4.01
CA GLU A 465 3.05 35.64 -4.01
C GLU A 465 3.93 35.30 -2.79
N GLU A 466 3.34 35.20 -1.60
CA GLU A 466 4.01 34.76 -0.36
C GLU A 466 4.57 33.34 -0.49
N TYR A 467 3.76 32.41 -1.02
CA TYR A 467 4.17 31.03 -1.24
C TYR A 467 5.22 30.92 -2.35
N GLY A 468 5.11 31.72 -3.41
CA GLY A 468 6.12 31.85 -4.46
C GLY A 468 7.46 32.36 -3.92
N LYS A 469 7.44 33.36 -3.03
CA LYS A 469 8.64 33.85 -2.31
C LYS A 469 9.22 32.79 -1.39
N LEU A 470 8.39 31.96 -0.75
CA LEU A 470 8.82 30.82 0.04
C LEU A 470 9.52 29.77 -0.85
N ILE A 471 8.92 29.37 -1.96
CA ILE A 471 9.52 28.44 -2.93
C ILE A 471 10.85 28.98 -3.47
N ALA A 472 10.91 30.26 -3.87
CA ALA A 472 12.12 30.88 -4.40
C ALA A 472 13.26 30.94 -3.35
N ARG A 473 12.93 31.23 -2.08
CA ARG A 473 13.88 31.17 -0.97
C ARG A 473 14.37 29.75 -0.72
N CYS A 474 13.47 28.78 -0.88
CA CYS A 474 13.67 27.35 -0.67
C CYS A 474 14.25 26.62 -1.90
N THR A 475 14.63 27.29 -2.98
CA THR A 475 15.19 26.64 -4.19
C THR A 475 16.51 27.26 -4.64
N LYS A 476 17.11 28.09 -3.78
CA LYS A 476 18.33 28.87 -4.05
C LYS A 476 19.56 28.01 -4.38
N HIS A 477 19.56 26.75 -3.97
CA HIS A 477 20.64 25.79 -4.18
C HIS A 477 20.25 24.62 -5.09
N SER A 478 19.05 24.65 -5.68
CA SER A 478 18.54 23.65 -6.60
C SER A 478 18.73 24.14 -8.03
N ASN A 479 19.39 23.34 -8.88
CA ASN A 479 19.44 23.60 -10.33
C ASN A 479 18.67 22.50 -11.07
N GLY A 480 18.30 22.74 -12.33
CA GLY A 480 17.41 21.86 -13.12
C GLY A 480 17.87 20.40 -13.28
N THR A 481 19.02 20.02 -12.74
CA THR A 481 19.55 18.64 -12.75
C THR A 481 19.86 18.06 -11.36
N ARG A 482 19.84 18.88 -10.29
CA ARG A 482 20.12 18.44 -8.91
C ARG A 482 19.20 19.13 -7.88
N PRO A 483 18.21 18.42 -7.31
CA PRO A 483 17.44 18.95 -6.19
C PRO A 483 18.30 18.97 -4.90
N SER A 484 18.32 20.12 -4.20
CA SER A 484 18.99 20.27 -2.90
C SER A 484 17.99 20.01 -1.76
N PHE A 485 18.35 19.20 -0.77
CA PHE A 485 17.42 18.80 0.30
C PHE A 485 17.25 19.88 1.41
N ARG A 486 18.26 20.72 1.67
CA ARG A 486 18.18 21.85 2.62
C ARG A 486 17.18 22.92 2.20
N ASP A 487 17.07 23.07 0.90
CA ASP A 487 16.18 23.96 0.18
C ASP A 487 14.71 23.61 0.48
N TRP A 488 14.35 22.33 0.44
CA TRP A 488 12.96 21.88 0.57
C TRP A 488 12.41 21.79 1.99
N ILE A 489 13.25 21.55 3.01
CA ILE A 489 12.82 21.51 4.43
C ILE A 489 12.28 22.86 4.92
N GLY A 490 12.67 23.96 4.27
CA GLY A 490 12.22 25.31 4.64
C GLY A 490 10.77 25.65 4.27
N GLN A 491 10.07 24.81 3.50
CA GLN A 491 8.71 25.09 3.05
C GLN A 491 7.67 24.76 4.13
N GLN A 492 7.59 25.58 5.17
CA GLN A 492 6.43 25.64 6.06
C GLN A 492 5.66 26.94 5.78
N TYR A 493 4.43 26.83 5.28
CA TYR A 493 3.52 27.97 5.15
C TYR A 493 2.53 27.93 6.30
N LEU A 494 2.50 28.97 7.14
CA LEU A 494 1.59 29.08 8.30
C LEU A 494 1.57 27.83 9.22
N LYS A 495 2.74 27.21 9.44
CA LYS A 495 2.95 25.95 10.21
C LYS A 495 2.40 24.65 9.55
N GLY A 496 1.92 24.71 8.30
CA GLY A 496 1.44 23.58 7.51
C GLY A 496 2.36 23.16 6.36
N ASP A 497 2.03 22.06 5.68
CA ASP A 497 2.74 21.53 4.51
C ASP A 497 2.07 21.89 3.17
N ILE A 498 2.59 21.36 2.06
CA ILE A 498 2.07 21.61 0.70
C ILE A 498 0.57 21.28 0.55
N THR A 499 0.05 20.36 1.35
CA THR A 499 -1.35 19.93 1.35
C THR A 499 -2.24 21.03 1.92
N ASP A 500 -1.81 21.72 2.97
CA ASP A 500 -2.57 22.82 3.59
C ASP A 500 -2.73 24.02 2.65
N PHE A 501 -1.67 24.34 1.89
CA PHE A 501 -1.72 25.37 0.85
C PHE A 501 -2.65 24.98 -0.30
N ARG A 502 -2.62 23.70 -0.68
CA ARG A 502 -3.44 23.13 -1.74
C ARG A 502 -4.94 23.18 -1.39
N ASP A 503 -5.30 22.77 -0.18
CA ASP A 503 -6.67 22.82 0.32
C ASP A 503 -7.21 24.27 0.38
N MET A 504 -6.36 25.23 0.72
CA MET A 504 -6.69 26.66 0.69
C MET A 504 -6.92 27.18 -0.74
N LEU A 505 -6.08 26.78 -1.70
CA LEU A 505 -6.25 27.14 -3.12
C LEU A 505 -7.54 26.55 -3.71
N ALA A 506 -7.81 25.28 -3.45
CA ALA A 506 -9.03 24.61 -3.90
C ALA A 506 -10.30 25.31 -3.36
N GLY A 507 -10.29 25.74 -2.10
CA GLY A 507 -11.37 26.54 -1.52
C GLY A 507 -11.57 27.90 -2.22
N THR A 508 -10.47 28.53 -2.64
CA THR A 508 -10.50 29.82 -3.34
C THR A 508 -11.01 29.68 -4.78
N ILE A 509 -10.56 28.67 -5.52
CA ILE A 509 -11.05 28.35 -6.88
C ILE A 509 -12.56 28.11 -6.86
N THR A 510 -13.04 27.37 -5.85
CA THR A 510 -14.46 27.06 -5.69
C THR A 510 -15.30 28.31 -5.39
N ALA A 511 -14.79 29.22 -4.55
CA ALA A 511 -15.47 30.48 -4.23
C ALA A 511 -15.55 31.42 -5.45
N VAL A 512 -14.46 31.56 -6.22
CA VAL A 512 -14.44 32.38 -7.44
C VAL A 512 -15.40 31.82 -8.49
N THR A 513 -15.44 30.50 -8.68
CA THR A 513 -16.31 29.88 -9.70
C THR A 513 -17.80 30.00 -9.34
N ARG A 514 -18.16 29.87 -8.06
CA ARG A 514 -19.55 29.99 -7.60
C ARG A 514 -20.06 31.43 -7.69
N ASN A 515 -19.29 32.38 -7.19
CA ASN A 515 -19.69 33.80 -7.19
C ASN A 515 -19.86 34.35 -8.61
N VAL A 516 -19.00 33.95 -9.56
CA VAL A 516 -19.13 34.34 -10.97
C VAL A 516 -20.43 33.81 -11.58
N ILE A 517 -20.79 32.54 -11.32
CA ILE A 517 -22.03 31.94 -11.84
C ILE A 517 -23.27 32.61 -11.24
N ASP A 518 -23.24 32.91 -9.94
CA ASP A 518 -24.36 33.57 -9.26
C ASP A 518 -24.52 35.02 -9.75
N GLU A 519 -23.43 35.76 -9.97
CA GLU A 519 -23.46 37.11 -10.59
C GLU A 519 -24.00 37.09 -12.04
N TYR A 520 -23.67 36.06 -12.83
CA TYR A 520 -24.24 35.88 -14.17
C TYR A 520 -25.75 35.58 -14.13
N LYS A 521 -26.22 34.81 -13.14
CA LYS A 521 -27.64 34.51 -12.96
C LYS A 521 -28.41 35.76 -12.54
N ASP A 522 -27.90 36.50 -11.55
CA ASP A 522 -28.52 37.75 -11.07
C ASP A 522 -28.60 38.80 -12.18
N MET A 523 -27.56 38.94 -13.01
CA MET A 523 -27.54 39.87 -14.12
C MET A 523 -28.47 39.48 -15.26
N ILE A 524 -28.60 38.18 -15.57
CA ILE A 524 -29.58 37.70 -16.55
C ILE A 524 -30.99 37.94 -16.03
N ASP A 525 -31.24 37.73 -14.74
CA ASP A 525 -32.54 37.94 -14.11
C ASP A 525 -32.91 39.43 -14.06
N ASP A 526 -31.98 40.31 -13.67
CA ASP A 526 -32.16 41.76 -13.65
C ASP A 526 -32.38 42.32 -15.06
N THR A 527 -31.57 41.89 -16.04
CA THR A 527 -31.72 42.31 -17.44
C THR A 527 -33.07 41.81 -18.01
N THR A 528 -33.48 40.59 -17.65
CA THR A 528 -34.78 40.03 -18.05
C THR A 528 -35.93 40.82 -17.44
N ALA A 529 -35.85 41.16 -16.14
CA ALA A 529 -36.86 41.94 -15.44
C ALA A 529 -37.00 43.36 -16.02
N ASP A 530 -35.87 44.02 -16.34
CA ASP A 530 -35.86 45.34 -16.95
C ASP A 530 -36.42 45.34 -18.38
N LEU A 531 -36.05 44.35 -19.20
CA LEU A 531 -36.60 44.18 -20.55
C LEU A 531 -38.11 43.85 -20.52
N GLN A 532 -38.58 43.04 -19.55
CA GLN A 532 -40.00 42.77 -19.36
C GLN A 532 -40.77 44.03 -18.95
N LYS A 533 -40.21 44.83 -18.05
CA LYS A 533 -40.80 46.10 -17.62
C LYS A 533 -40.82 47.13 -18.75
N HIS A 534 -39.79 47.17 -19.58
CA HIS A 534 -39.76 47.99 -20.79
C HIS A 534 -40.81 47.54 -21.80
N MET A 535 -40.95 46.23 -22.01
CA MET A 535 -41.99 45.65 -22.86
C MET A 535 -43.40 46.04 -22.39
N GLN A 536 -43.67 46.00 -21.08
CA GLN A 536 -44.96 46.43 -20.51
C GLN A 536 -45.24 47.91 -20.77
N ARG A 537 -44.23 48.78 -20.62
CA ARG A 537 -44.36 50.21 -20.92
C ARG A 537 -44.61 50.46 -22.41
N LEU A 538 -43.94 49.72 -23.30
CA LEU A 538 -44.18 49.78 -24.73
C LEU A 538 -45.60 49.29 -25.09
N ASP A 539 -46.10 48.25 -24.42
CA ASP A 539 -47.47 47.75 -24.59
C ASP A 539 -48.55 48.72 -24.08
N GLU A 540 -48.28 49.43 -23.00
CA GLU A 540 -49.15 50.50 -22.49
C GLU A 540 -49.16 51.71 -23.44
N ARG A 541 -47.98 52.09 -23.95
CA ARG A 541 -47.83 53.18 -24.92
C ARG A 541 -48.52 52.85 -26.24
N ALA A 542 -48.39 51.61 -26.73
CA ALA A 542 -49.14 51.11 -27.89
C ALA A 542 -50.67 51.17 -27.67
N ARG A 543 -51.14 50.83 -26.46
CA ARG A 543 -52.57 50.89 -26.12
C ARG A 543 -53.09 52.33 -26.02
N SER A 544 -52.28 53.28 -25.54
CA SER A 544 -52.65 54.69 -25.46
C SER A 544 -52.70 55.41 -26.82
N LEU A 545 -51.99 54.89 -27.82
CA LEU A 545 -51.91 55.45 -29.18
C LEU A 545 -52.91 54.80 -30.15
N ALA A 546 -53.70 53.80 -29.71
CA ALA A 546 -54.69 53.13 -30.55
C ALA A 546 -55.89 54.06 -30.83
N PRO A 547 -56.13 54.50 -32.07
CA PRO A 547 -57.19 55.46 -32.36
C PRO A 547 -58.59 54.80 -32.31
N PRO A 548 -59.64 55.51 -31.89
CA PRO A 548 -61.02 55.15 -32.24
C PRO A 548 -61.18 55.25 -33.76
N ALA A 549 -61.91 54.32 -34.36
CA ALA A 549 -62.18 54.27 -35.79
C ALA A 549 -62.92 55.54 -36.27
N GLU A 550 -62.15 56.58 -36.63
CA GLU A 550 -62.44 57.66 -37.59
C GLU A 550 -61.54 58.88 -37.28
N SER A 551 -60.26 58.81 -37.69
CA SER A 551 -59.49 59.92 -38.27
C SER A 551 -58.08 59.44 -38.55
N VAL A 552 -57.67 59.56 -39.82
CA VAL A 552 -56.34 59.19 -40.32
C VAL A 552 -55.54 60.49 -40.48
N GLU A 553 -54.25 60.40 -40.17
CA GLU A 553 -53.15 61.37 -40.38
C GLU A 553 -52.62 62.11 -39.13
N SER A 554 -51.99 61.35 -38.25
CA SER A 554 -50.70 61.62 -37.58
C SER A 554 -50.18 60.29 -37.02
N ASP A 555 -48.87 60.06 -37.00
CA ASP A 555 -48.17 58.95 -36.28
C ASP A 555 -47.76 57.69 -37.07
N SER A 556 -47.56 57.73 -38.39
CA SER A 556 -46.95 56.56 -39.08
C SER A 556 -45.48 56.30 -38.69
N THR A 557 -44.72 57.32 -38.28
CA THR A 557 -43.32 57.19 -37.84
C THR A 557 -43.19 56.72 -36.39
N ASP A 558 -44.05 57.20 -35.50
CA ASP A 558 -44.03 56.80 -34.09
C ASP A 558 -44.50 55.36 -33.90
N TRP A 559 -45.50 54.91 -34.67
CA TRP A 559 -45.94 53.52 -34.67
C TRP A 559 -44.88 52.56 -35.23
N LEU A 560 -44.12 52.97 -36.26
CA LEU A 560 -43.05 52.15 -36.83
C LEU A 560 -41.87 52.03 -35.86
N ALA A 561 -41.46 53.14 -35.24
CA ALA A 561 -40.39 53.16 -34.23
C ALA A 561 -40.77 52.35 -32.98
N LEU A 562 -42.02 52.44 -32.53
CA LEU A 562 -42.53 51.66 -31.40
C LEU A 562 -42.56 50.15 -31.72
N PHE A 563 -42.85 49.78 -32.96
CA PHE A 563 -42.83 48.39 -33.42
C PHE A 563 -41.40 47.83 -33.51
N GLU A 564 -40.45 48.61 -34.05
CA GLU A 564 -39.03 48.24 -34.11
C GLU A 564 -38.41 48.09 -32.71
N GLU A 565 -38.73 49.00 -31.78
CA GLU A 565 -38.28 48.96 -30.39
C GLU A 565 -38.88 47.76 -29.62
N LYS A 566 -40.14 47.42 -29.91
CA LYS A 566 -40.80 46.23 -29.37
C LYS A 566 -40.17 44.94 -29.90
N GLU A 567 -39.87 44.86 -31.19
CA GLU A 567 -39.18 43.71 -31.79
C GLU A 567 -37.75 43.56 -31.27
N SER A 568 -37.02 44.66 -31.05
CA SER A 568 -35.69 44.66 -30.45
C SER A 568 -35.71 44.16 -29.00
N THR A 569 -36.65 44.66 -28.20
CA THR A 569 -36.85 44.23 -26.80
C THR A 569 -37.27 42.75 -26.71
N ARG A 570 -38.10 42.27 -27.65
CA ARG A 570 -38.50 40.86 -27.76
C ARG A 570 -37.31 39.96 -28.09
N LYS A 571 -36.42 40.41 -28.99
CA LYS A 571 -35.17 39.71 -29.29
C LYS A 571 -34.21 39.71 -28.10
N GLY A 572 -34.12 40.81 -27.35
CA GLY A 572 -33.35 40.86 -26.09
C GLY A 572 -33.83 39.82 -25.08
N LEU A 573 -35.14 39.69 -24.88
CA LEU A 573 -35.73 38.65 -24.02
C LEU A 573 -35.47 37.22 -24.52
N GLN A 574 -35.47 37.00 -25.84
CA GLN A 574 -35.09 35.71 -26.43
C GLN A 574 -33.62 35.37 -26.18
N ILE A 575 -32.72 36.35 -26.30
CA ILE A 575 -31.29 36.17 -26.04
C ILE A 575 -31.05 35.84 -24.55
N CYS A 576 -31.69 36.55 -23.62
CA CYS A 576 -31.62 36.23 -22.19
C CYS A 576 -32.14 34.81 -21.89
N THR A 577 -33.23 34.40 -22.55
CA THR A 577 -33.78 33.04 -22.42
C THR A 577 -32.82 31.98 -22.99
N GLU A 578 -32.22 32.23 -24.16
CA GLU A 578 -31.25 31.32 -24.78
C GLU A 578 -29.96 31.19 -23.95
N LEU A 579 -29.49 32.28 -23.33
CA LEU A 579 -28.35 32.30 -22.41
C LEU A 579 -28.65 31.55 -21.11
N SER A 580 -29.82 31.77 -20.49
CA SER A 580 -30.27 30.95 -19.34
C SER A 580 -30.33 29.47 -19.69
N LEU A 581 -30.91 29.13 -20.84
CA LEU A 581 -30.99 27.74 -21.31
C LEU A 581 -29.61 27.15 -21.65
N HIS A 582 -28.65 27.94 -22.11
CA HIS A 582 -27.27 27.48 -22.32
C HIS A 582 -26.53 27.23 -20.99
N ILE A 583 -26.75 28.06 -19.98
CA ILE A 583 -26.22 27.86 -18.62
C ILE A 583 -26.83 26.59 -17.99
N GLU A 584 -28.14 26.38 -18.14
CA GLU A 584 -28.83 25.14 -17.74
C GLU A 584 -28.40 23.92 -18.58
N ALA A 585 -28.06 24.10 -19.85
CA ALA A 585 -27.53 23.05 -20.73
C ALA A 585 -26.08 22.66 -20.36
N LEU A 586 -25.26 23.61 -19.92
CA LEU A 586 -23.92 23.36 -19.37
C LEU A 586 -23.99 22.62 -18.02
N GLU A 587 -25.03 22.86 -17.23
CA GLU A 587 -25.32 22.08 -16.01
C GLU A 587 -25.85 20.66 -16.34
N SER A 588 -26.58 20.46 -17.46
CA SER A 588 -27.28 19.20 -17.80
C SER A 588 -26.62 18.30 -18.87
N THR A 589 -25.62 18.78 -19.63
CA THR A 589 -24.82 17.95 -20.56
C THR A 589 -23.83 17.01 -19.86
N SER A 590 -23.84 16.97 -18.53
CA SER A 590 -23.08 16.03 -17.69
C SER A 590 -23.72 14.63 -17.56
N SER A 591 -24.54 14.19 -18.52
CA SER A 591 -25.13 12.84 -18.52
C SER A 591 -24.32 11.85 -19.37
N GLU A 592 -23.70 10.86 -18.71
CA GLU A 592 -22.77 9.89 -19.31
C GLU A 592 -23.46 8.84 -20.20
N ASN A 593 -22.75 8.48 -21.28
CA ASN A 593 -23.08 7.41 -22.22
C ASN A 593 -22.80 6.02 -21.57
N PRO A 594 -23.73 5.04 -21.64
CA PRO A 594 -23.65 3.75 -20.93
C PRO A 594 -22.42 2.88 -21.19
N GLN A 595 -21.59 3.18 -22.19
CA GLN A 595 -20.32 2.51 -22.46
C GLN A 595 -19.20 2.82 -21.43
N PHE A 596 -19.35 3.85 -20.58
CA PHE A 596 -18.30 4.29 -19.64
C PHE A 596 -18.62 4.10 -18.14
N SER A 597 -19.73 3.43 -17.81
CA SER A 597 -20.25 3.22 -16.44
C SER A 597 -19.32 2.52 -15.41
N LYS A 598 -18.11 2.10 -15.80
CA LYS A 598 -17.13 1.45 -14.92
C LYS A 598 -15.82 2.22 -14.70
N GLN A 599 -15.67 3.42 -15.25
CA GLN A 599 -14.56 4.33 -14.90
C GLN A 599 -15.02 5.41 -13.89
N PRO A 600 -14.11 5.93 -13.04
CA PRO A 600 -14.48 6.90 -12.01
C PRO A 600 -14.85 8.24 -12.66
N SER A 601 -16.13 8.59 -12.63
CA SER A 601 -16.63 9.83 -13.21
C SER A 601 -16.80 10.96 -12.19
N ALA A 602 -16.79 12.19 -12.70
CA ALA A 602 -16.85 13.44 -11.94
C ALA A 602 -18.07 13.53 -11.00
N ASP A 603 -19.17 12.85 -11.31
CA ASP A 603 -20.38 12.85 -10.50
C ASP A 603 -20.22 12.09 -9.16
N LYS A 604 -19.37 11.05 -9.18
CA LYS A 604 -18.94 10.33 -7.96
C LYS A 604 -18.02 11.21 -7.11
N TYR A 605 -17.17 12.02 -7.76
CA TYR A 605 -16.37 13.04 -7.10
C TYR A 605 -17.23 14.17 -6.55
N ILE A 606 -18.29 14.62 -7.22
CA ILE A 606 -19.15 15.70 -6.70
C ILE A 606 -19.94 15.22 -5.48
N LYS A 607 -20.53 14.01 -5.49
CA LYS A 607 -21.22 13.48 -4.29
C LYS A 607 -20.28 13.20 -3.11
N SER A 608 -19.10 12.63 -3.35
CA SER A 608 -18.12 12.40 -2.28
C SER A 608 -17.46 13.69 -1.82
N SER A 609 -17.22 14.64 -2.73
CA SER A 609 -16.64 15.95 -2.42
C SER A 609 -17.65 16.91 -1.83
N LEU A 610 -18.96 16.71 -2.00
CA LEU A 610 -19.99 17.49 -1.30
C LEU A 610 -20.17 16.99 0.13
N SER A 611 -20.09 15.68 0.36
CA SER A 611 -20.03 15.12 1.72
C SER A 611 -18.72 15.50 2.41
N SER A 612 -17.59 15.44 1.68
CA SER A 612 -16.28 15.83 2.18
C SER A 612 -16.17 17.34 2.35
N ALA A 613 -16.75 18.16 1.46
CA ALA A 613 -16.87 19.60 1.62
C ALA A 613 -17.81 19.95 2.76
N LYS A 614 -18.90 19.22 2.99
CA LYS A 614 -19.76 19.40 4.18
C LYS A 614 -18.99 19.11 5.47
N SER A 615 -18.22 18.02 5.51
CA SER A 615 -17.34 17.71 6.63
C SER A 615 -16.20 18.73 6.80
N SER A 616 -15.62 19.22 5.70
CA SER A 616 -14.57 20.24 5.69
C SER A 616 -15.11 21.61 6.07
N ILE A 617 -16.34 21.96 5.68
CA ILE A 617 -17.05 23.17 6.07
C ILE A 617 -17.39 23.10 7.56
N SER A 618 -17.94 21.98 8.06
CA SER A 618 -18.18 21.81 9.50
C SER A 618 -16.89 21.80 10.32
N ALA A 619 -15.80 21.22 9.79
CA ALA A 619 -14.48 21.26 10.43
C ALA A 619 -13.87 22.67 10.39
N LEU A 620 -14.02 23.39 9.28
CA LEU A 620 -13.59 24.77 9.12
C LEU A 620 -14.38 25.69 10.04
N GLU A 621 -15.70 25.51 10.14
CA GLU A 621 -16.58 26.23 11.05
C GLU A 621 -16.19 25.98 12.52
N SER A 622 -15.92 24.74 12.90
CA SER A 622 -15.41 24.38 14.23
C SER A 622 -14.05 25.03 14.52
N ARG A 623 -13.14 25.03 13.54
CA ARG A 623 -11.82 25.68 13.65
C ARG A 623 -11.92 27.20 13.72
N LEU A 624 -12.79 27.82 12.92
CA LEU A 624 -13.04 29.26 12.92
C LEU A 624 -13.66 29.70 14.25
N ARG A 625 -14.61 28.94 14.81
CA ARG A 625 -15.17 29.18 16.15
C ARG A 625 -14.11 29.04 17.24
N SER A 626 -13.29 28.00 17.19
CA SER A 626 -12.18 27.81 18.13
C SER A 626 -11.14 28.93 18.02
N HIS A 627 -10.84 29.39 16.80
CA HIS A 627 -9.88 30.47 16.56
C HIS A 627 -10.43 31.83 16.99
N GLY A 628 -11.71 32.12 16.72
CA GLY A 628 -12.38 33.30 17.24
C GLY A 628 -12.37 33.34 18.77
N SER A 629 -12.64 32.21 19.43
CA SER A 629 -12.58 32.11 20.90
C SER A 629 -11.16 32.32 21.45
N GLU A 630 -10.12 31.89 20.74
CA GLU A 630 -8.72 32.11 21.13
C GLU A 630 -8.29 33.57 20.91
N ILE A 631 -8.75 34.21 19.82
CA ILE A 631 -8.55 35.64 19.59
C ILE A 631 -9.22 36.46 20.68
N ASP A 632 -10.44 36.10 21.10
CA ASP A 632 -11.14 36.74 22.21
C ASP A 632 -10.36 36.64 23.52
N LYS A 633 -9.84 35.44 23.85
CA LYS A 633 -8.98 35.25 25.03
C LYS A 633 -7.71 36.11 24.98
N ARG A 634 -7.08 36.24 23.82
CA ARG A 634 -5.87 37.06 23.63
C ARG A 634 -6.16 38.55 23.70
N MET A 635 -7.26 39.00 23.08
CA MET A 635 -7.71 40.38 23.17
C MET A 635 -8.07 40.75 24.60
N ASP A 636 -8.70 39.86 25.37
CA ASP A 636 -9.02 40.09 26.77
C ASP A 636 -7.79 40.05 27.67
N ALA A 637 -6.80 39.18 27.39
CA ALA A 637 -5.51 39.19 28.07
C ALA A 637 -4.71 40.47 27.80
N MET A 638 -4.82 41.05 26.59
CA MET A 638 -4.18 42.32 26.24
C MET A 638 -4.89 43.54 26.87
N LYS A 639 -6.22 43.53 27.03
CA LYS A 639 -6.97 44.58 27.74
C LYS A 639 -6.59 44.72 29.22
N LEU A 640 -6.00 43.68 29.81
CA LEU A 640 -5.53 43.67 31.21
C LEU A 640 -4.15 44.29 31.39
N LYS A 641 -3.42 44.63 30.31
CA LYS A 641 -2.14 45.36 30.38
C LYS A 641 -2.42 46.86 30.55
N THR A 642 -1.82 47.48 31.57
CA THR A 642 -2.01 48.90 31.91
C THR A 642 -1.22 49.88 31.03
N ASP A 643 -0.17 49.42 30.33
CA ASP A 643 0.58 50.20 29.32
C ASP A 643 0.79 49.30 28.07
N LEU A 644 0.30 49.74 26.91
CA LEU A 644 0.40 49.03 25.64
C LEU A 644 1.52 49.63 24.78
N SER A 645 2.41 48.80 24.23
CA SER A 645 3.44 49.23 23.28
C SER A 645 2.88 49.45 21.87
N GLU A 646 3.62 50.13 21.00
CA GLU A 646 3.23 50.38 19.59
C GLU A 646 3.05 49.06 18.81
N ASP A 647 3.82 48.03 19.16
CA ASP A 647 3.67 46.67 18.63
C ASP A 647 2.40 45.97 19.16
N ASP A 648 2.06 46.15 20.45
CA ASP A 648 0.81 45.60 21.01
C ASP A 648 -0.43 46.27 20.36
N ILE A 649 -0.35 47.55 19.99
CA ILE A 649 -1.44 48.28 19.30
C ILE A 649 -1.63 47.75 17.87
N ASN A 650 -0.54 47.49 17.15
CA ASN A 650 -0.59 46.90 15.82
C ASN A 650 -1.09 45.45 15.85
N GLU A 651 -0.69 44.67 16.85
CA GLU A 651 -1.18 43.31 17.06
C GLU A 651 -2.68 43.30 17.41
N LEU A 652 -3.16 44.24 18.22
CA LEU A 652 -4.59 44.43 18.51
C LEU A 652 -5.41 44.83 17.27
N ALA A 653 -4.85 45.67 16.40
CA ALA A 653 -5.49 46.05 15.13
C ALA A 653 -5.61 44.84 14.20
N GLN A 654 -4.54 44.05 14.05
CA GLN A 654 -4.55 42.81 13.26
C GLN A 654 -5.50 41.76 13.84
N LEU A 655 -5.57 41.60 15.16
CA LEU A 655 -6.49 40.66 15.82
C LEU A 655 -7.96 41.07 15.62
N ARG A 656 -8.27 42.37 15.61
CA ARG A 656 -9.62 42.89 15.32
C ARG A 656 -10.02 42.65 13.86
N GLU A 657 -9.13 42.95 12.92
CA GLU A 657 -9.34 42.71 11.50
C GLU A 657 -9.54 41.22 11.20
N THR A 658 -8.72 40.37 11.83
CA THR A 658 -8.84 38.92 11.73
C THR A 658 -10.16 38.41 12.29
N LYS A 659 -10.62 38.96 13.43
CA LYS A 659 -11.91 38.59 14.04
C LYS A 659 -13.09 38.98 13.15
N GLU A 660 -13.07 40.17 12.58
CA GLU A 660 -14.11 40.64 11.65
C GLU A 660 -14.17 39.74 10.41
N SER A 661 -13.01 39.38 9.86
CA SER A 661 -12.91 38.43 8.74
C SER A 661 -13.46 37.04 9.09
N ILE A 662 -13.17 36.51 10.28
CA ILE A 662 -13.74 35.24 10.74
C ILE A 662 -15.27 35.33 10.84
N HIS A 663 -15.79 36.45 11.34
CA HIS A 663 -17.23 36.67 11.47
C HIS A 663 -17.93 36.72 10.10
N GLN A 664 -17.32 37.41 9.13
CA GLN A 664 -17.83 37.47 7.76
C GLN A 664 -17.77 36.10 7.07
N CYS A 665 -16.69 35.32 7.24
CA CYS A 665 -16.61 33.96 6.74
C CYS A 665 -17.69 33.05 7.36
N MET A 666 -18.01 33.21 8.65
CA MET A 666 -19.09 32.48 9.29
C MET A 666 -20.47 32.85 8.76
N ASN A 667 -20.71 34.12 8.44
CA ASN A 667 -21.96 34.57 7.82
C ASN A 667 -22.16 34.00 6.42
N VAL A 668 -21.11 33.95 5.59
CA VAL A 668 -21.16 33.33 4.25
C VAL A 668 -21.49 31.83 4.36
N VAL A 669 -20.91 31.13 5.33
CA VAL A 669 -21.20 29.71 5.57
C VAL A 669 -22.62 29.49 6.11
N ALA A 670 -23.14 30.41 6.94
CA ALA A 670 -24.50 30.34 7.47
C ALA A 670 -25.57 30.59 6.39
N HIS A 671 -25.36 31.55 5.49
CA HIS A 671 -26.28 31.83 4.38
C HIS A 671 -26.36 30.63 3.40
N ALA A 672 -25.23 29.99 3.12
CA ALA A 672 -25.22 28.74 2.33
C ALA A 672 -25.95 27.57 3.01
N GLY A 673 -26.17 27.62 4.33
CA GLY A 673 -26.92 26.62 5.09
C GLY A 673 -28.43 26.87 5.11
N GLU A 674 -28.88 28.13 5.03
CA GLU A 674 -30.30 28.51 5.07
C GLU A 674 -31.03 28.24 3.74
N ASP A 675 -30.36 28.36 2.60
CA ASP A 675 -30.96 28.03 1.29
C ASP A 675 -31.17 26.52 1.08
N LEU A 676 -30.42 25.69 1.82
CA LEU A 676 -30.60 24.23 1.87
C LEU A 676 -31.79 23.79 2.75
N ALA A 677 -32.40 24.71 3.52
CA ALA A 677 -33.41 24.39 4.54
C ALA A 677 -34.88 24.55 4.09
N ARG A 678 -35.15 24.92 2.81
CA ARG A 678 -36.51 24.84 2.25
C ARG A 678 -36.86 23.38 1.90
N GLU A 679 -37.31 22.62 2.89
CA GLU A 679 -37.71 21.21 2.73
C GLU A 679 -38.87 21.04 1.71
N ARG A 680 -38.67 20.22 0.68
CA ARG A 680 -39.74 19.72 -0.20
C ARG A 680 -40.38 18.49 0.46
N ALA A 681 -41.71 18.44 0.52
CA ALA A 681 -42.45 17.27 0.99
C ALA A 681 -43.35 16.71 -0.13
N ASN A 682 -43.25 15.41 -0.43
CA ASN A 682 -44.05 14.74 -1.47
C ASN A 682 -45.17 13.92 -0.82
N VAL A 683 -46.43 14.09 -1.25
CA VAL A 683 -47.61 13.44 -0.64
C VAL A 683 -48.32 12.52 -1.64
N PHE A 684 -48.60 11.28 -1.25
CA PHE A 684 -49.34 10.28 -2.02
C PHE A 684 -50.62 9.88 -1.25
N GLU A 685 -51.79 9.90 -1.89
CA GLU A 685 -53.07 9.61 -1.23
C GLU A 685 -53.86 8.50 -1.95
N ASP A 686 -54.76 7.81 -1.24
CA ASP A 686 -55.72 6.80 -1.76
C ASP A 686 -55.12 5.50 -2.32
N ILE A 687 -54.14 4.93 -1.61
CA ILE A 687 -53.44 3.71 -2.01
C ILE A 687 -54.28 2.47 -1.63
N THR A 688 -54.71 1.66 -2.62
CA THR A 688 -55.48 0.42 -2.38
C THR A 688 -54.66 -0.82 -2.73
N MET A 689 -54.59 -1.79 -1.82
CA MET A 689 -53.75 -2.98 -1.96
C MET A 689 -54.57 -4.27 -2.18
N ALA A 690 -54.03 -5.19 -2.99
CA ALA A 690 -54.59 -6.52 -3.20
C ALA A 690 -54.30 -7.48 -2.02
N GLU A 691 -55.04 -8.60 -1.92
CA GLU A 691 -54.81 -9.61 -0.88
C GLU A 691 -53.39 -10.21 -0.98
N ASN A 692 -52.72 -10.36 0.17
CA ASN A 692 -51.34 -10.85 0.32
C ASN A 692 -50.28 -10.01 -0.42
N ALA A 693 -50.53 -8.72 -0.66
CA ALA A 693 -49.54 -7.82 -1.27
C ALA A 693 -48.69 -7.06 -0.24
N TYR A 694 -47.45 -6.74 -0.61
CA TYR A 694 -46.55 -5.86 0.13
C TYR A 694 -46.40 -4.52 -0.59
N GLY A 695 -46.66 -3.42 0.12
CA GLY A 695 -46.58 -2.06 -0.42
C GLY A 695 -45.50 -1.28 0.31
N ILE A 696 -44.56 -0.68 -0.42
CA ILE A 696 -43.43 0.04 0.17
C ILE A 696 -43.27 1.39 -0.54
N THR A 697 -43.28 2.48 0.22
CA THR A 697 -42.97 3.82 -0.28
C THR A 697 -41.75 4.37 0.46
N VAL A 698 -40.67 4.66 -0.29
CA VAL A 698 -39.39 5.09 0.27
C VAL A 698 -38.91 6.35 -0.45
N SER A 699 -38.45 7.34 0.33
CA SER A 699 -37.73 8.50 -0.22
C SER A 699 -36.23 8.23 -0.22
N THR A 700 -35.58 8.28 -1.39
CA THR A 700 -34.12 8.09 -1.51
C THR A 700 -33.35 9.41 -1.53
N VAL A 701 -34.05 10.53 -1.65
CA VAL A 701 -33.56 11.90 -1.48
C VAL A 701 -34.12 12.37 -0.15
N LYS A 702 -33.38 13.09 0.70
CA LYS A 702 -33.74 13.34 2.12
C LYS A 702 -35.06 14.10 2.40
N ASP A 703 -35.92 14.27 1.41
CA ASP A 703 -37.23 14.89 1.45
C ASP A 703 -38.25 14.01 2.19
N LEU A 704 -39.15 14.67 2.95
CA LEU A 704 -40.23 14.00 3.68
C LEU A 704 -41.29 13.49 2.70
N VAL A 705 -41.68 12.22 2.80
CA VAL A 705 -42.76 11.62 1.97
C VAL A 705 -43.91 11.15 2.84
N TYR A 706 -45.13 11.62 2.56
CA TYR A 706 -46.35 11.24 3.29
C TYR A 706 -47.27 10.36 2.43
N ALA A 707 -47.73 9.24 2.99
CA ALA A 707 -48.78 8.41 2.39
C ALA A 707 -50.07 8.49 3.23
N ARG A 708 -51.21 8.79 2.61
CA ARG A 708 -52.51 8.95 3.29
C ARG A 708 -53.59 8.08 2.66
N ARG A 709 -54.57 7.67 3.48
CA ARG A 709 -55.74 6.86 3.05
C ARG A 709 -55.34 5.54 2.37
N VAL A 710 -54.44 4.77 3.01
CA VAL A 710 -54.01 3.45 2.55
C VAL A 710 -55.03 2.38 2.98
N ASN A 711 -55.61 1.66 2.02
CA ASN A 711 -56.64 0.66 2.25
C ASN A 711 -56.04 -0.76 2.05
N VAL A 712 -55.90 -1.50 3.15
CA VAL A 712 -55.19 -2.78 3.21
C VAL A 712 -56.17 -3.90 3.55
N GLN A 713 -56.17 -5.01 2.79
CA GLN A 713 -57.07 -6.16 2.98
C GLN A 713 -56.29 -7.49 3.06
N GLY A 714 -56.82 -8.48 3.77
CA GLY A 714 -56.20 -9.81 3.92
C GLY A 714 -54.89 -9.77 4.73
N GLN A 715 -53.87 -10.54 4.31
CA GLN A 715 -52.54 -10.50 4.95
C GLN A 715 -51.61 -9.41 4.38
N ALA A 716 -52.14 -8.46 3.61
CA ALA A 716 -51.33 -7.41 3.02
C ALA A 716 -50.66 -6.52 4.07
N ARG A 717 -49.46 -6.02 3.76
CA ARG A 717 -48.63 -5.20 4.66
C ARG A 717 -48.09 -3.98 3.92
N TYR A 718 -48.19 -2.81 4.54
CA TYR A 718 -47.66 -1.55 4.00
C TYR A 718 -46.58 -0.97 4.92
N VAL A 719 -45.46 -0.52 4.35
CA VAL A 719 -44.35 0.14 5.06
C VAL A 719 -43.99 1.45 4.35
N GLY A 720 -43.89 2.56 5.07
CA GLY A 720 -43.52 3.85 4.48
C GLY A 720 -42.81 4.78 5.43
N GLY A 721 -41.92 5.63 4.88
CA GLY A 721 -41.13 6.62 5.60
C GLY A 721 -39.74 6.84 5.01
N GLN A 722 -38.91 7.63 5.69
CA GLN A 722 -37.49 7.78 5.37
C GLN A 722 -36.72 6.61 6.00
N ILE A 723 -36.13 5.73 5.17
CA ILE A 723 -35.40 4.56 5.67
C ILE A 723 -34.04 4.47 4.97
N ASP A 724 -32.99 4.09 5.71
CA ASP A 724 -31.67 3.83 5.12
C ASP A 724 -31.56 2.42 4.52
N GLU A 725 -30.52 2.19 3.72
CA GLU A 725 -30.33 0.94 2.98
C GLU A 725 -30.18 -0.28 3.90
N ALA A 726 -29.56 -0.11 5.07
CA ALA A 726 -29.44 -1.16 6.08
C ALA A 726 -30.80 -1.55 6.65
N SER A 727 -31.65 -0.57 6.98
CA SER A 727 -33.00 -0.78 7.47
C SER A 727 -33.92 -1.34 6.39
N TYR A 728 -33.75 -0.93 5.13
CA TYR A 728 -34.45 -1.52 3.98
C TYR A 728 -34.11 -3.01 3.85
N ASN A 729 -32.83 -3.35 3.81
CA ASN A 729 -32.37 -4.74 3.67
C ASN A 729 -32.80 -5.60 4.86
N ALA A 730 -32.73 -5.06 6.08
CA ALA A 730 -33.24 -5.74 7.27
C ALA A 730 -34.75 -5.97 7.22
N THR A 731 -35.52 -4.98 6.73
CA THR A 731 -36.98 -5.09 6.58
C THR A 731 -37.35 -6.12 5.50
N ILE A 732 -36.68 -6.09 4.35
CA ILE A 732 -36.88 -7.09 3.29
C ILE A 732 -36.49 -8.49 3.77
N THR A 733 -35.39 -8.62 4.52
CA THR A 733 -34.96 -9.91 5.10
C THR A 733 -35.99 -10.43 6.11
N ALA A 734 -36.47 -9.58 7.02
CA ALA A 734 -37.49 -9.95 8.00
C ALA A 734 -38.82 -10.33 7.34
N LEU A 735 -39.23 -9.62 6.28
CA LEU A 735 -40.41 -9.97 5.48
C LEU A 735 -40.22 -11.31 4.75
N THR A 736 -39.03 -11.57 4.22
CA THR A 736 -38.67 -12.83 3.55
C THR A 736 -38.65 -14.00 4.52
N ASP A 737 -38.15 -13.81 5.75
CA ASP A 737 -38.10 -14.84 6.79
C ASP A 737 -39.48 -15.16 7.35
N LEU A 738 -40.36 -14.16 7.46
CA LEU A 738 -41.77 -14.35 7.83
C LEU A 738 -42.53 -15.21 6.80
N ASP A 739 -42.26 -15.03 5.51
CA ASP A 739 -42.85 -15.84 4.44
C ASP A 739 -42.35 -17.30 4.52
N ARG A 740 -41.07 -17.51 4.83
CA ARG A 740 -40.46 -18.85 5.03
C ARG A 740 -40.97 -19.56 6.29
N GLY A 741 -41.30 -18.81 7.34
CA GLY A 741 -41.84 -19.34 8.60
C GLY A 741 -43.27 -19.90 8.49
N SER A 742 -44.04 -19.46 7.50
CA SER A 742 -45.40 -19.97 7.25
C SER A 742 -45.44 -21.41 6.69
N THR A 743 -44.32 -21.89 6.13
CA THR A 743 -44.18 -23.25 5.56
C THR A 743 -43.76 -24.34 6.56
N GLN A 744 -43.49 -24.03 7.83
CA GLN A 744 -42.95 -25.00 8.80
C GLN A 744 -43.90 -25.45 9.93
N TYR A 745 -45.16 -25.01 9.94
CA TYR A 745 -46.18 -25.52 10.88
C TYR A 745 -47.32 -26.20 10.12
N GLY A 746 -47.10 -27.44 9.69
CA GLY A 746 -48.13 -28.28 9.09
C GLY A 746 -47.72 -29.75 8.98
N GLY A 747 -47.75 -30.49 10.08
CA GLY A 747 -47.75 -31.97 10.03
C GLY A 747 -47.17 -32.66 11.27
N ARG A 748 -48.04 -33.07 12.20
CA ARG A 748 -47.73 -34.02 13.29
C ARG A 748 -47.80 -35.47 12.78
N ASP A 749 -46.98 -36.32 13.42
CA ASP A 749 -46.86 -37.79 13.39
C ASP A 749 -48.00 -38.63 12.78
N ASN A 750 -47.64 -39.59 11.91
CA ASN A 750 -47.87 -41.02 12.17
C ASN A 750 -47.23 -41.95 11.11
N THR A 751 -46.41 -42.90 11.60
CA THR A 751 -46.25 -44.31 11.19
C THR A 751 -46.58 -44.77 9.76
N LEU A 752 -45.60 -45.36 9.04
CA LEU A 752 -45.60 -46.74 8.47
C LEU A 752 -44.53 -46.95 7.38
N ALA A 753 -44.15 -48.22 7.21
CA ALA A 753 -42.99 -48.75 6.49
C ALA A 753 -43.17 -48.90 4.96
N LEU A 754 -42.06 -49.30 4.29
CA LEU A 754 -41.90 -49.81 2.91
C LEU A 754 -41.87 -48.71 1.82
N SER A 755 -41.22 -48.82 0.66
CA SER A 755 -40.14 -49.63 0.06
C SER A 755 -39.84 -48.98 -1.31
N LYS A 756 -38.66 -49.28 -1.89
CA LYS A 756 -38.18 -49.01 -3.26
C LYS A 756 -39.25 -48.64 -4.32
N ASP A 757 -39.10 -47.46 -4.96
CA ASP A 757 -39.04 -47.27 -6.42
C ASP A 757 -39.17 -45.78 -6.79
N GLU A 758 -38.04 -45.11 -7.06
CA GLU A 758 -38.01 -43.85 -7.83
C GLU A 758 -36.93 -43.94 -8.92
N ALA A 759 -37.28 -44.66 -9.98
CA ALA A 759 -36.55 -44.66 -11.24
C ALA A 759 -37.53 -44.44 -12.41
N ALA A 760 -38.23 -43.29 -12.45
CA ALA A 760 -38.90 -42.80 -13.66
C ALA A 760 -39.53 -41.41 -13.49
N GLN A 761 -38.74 -40.34 -13.32
CA GLN A 761 -39.24 -38.97 -13.60
C GLN A 761 -38.13 -37.93 -13.85
N LYS A 762 -37.00 -38.35 -14.44
CA LYS A 762 -35.87 -37.46 -14.80
C LYS A 762 -35.62 -37.33 -16.31
N THR A 763 -36.65 -37.52 -17.14
CA THR A 763 -36.49 -37.55 -18.61
C THR A 763 -37.16 -36.39 -19.34
N VAL A 764 -37.57 -35.31 -18.65
CA VAL A 764 -38.16 -34.12 -19.31
C VAL A 764 -37.22 -32.90 -19.31
N THR A 765 -36.21 -32.85 -18.43
CA THR A 765 -35.31 -31.69 -18.32
C THR A 765 -34.05 -31.76 -19.21
N SER A 766 -33.77 -32.89 -19.87
CA SER A 766 -32.55 -33.04 -20.67
C SER A 766 -32.61 -32.36 -22.05
N ARG A 767 -33.81 -32.02 -22.55
CA ARG A 767 -33.95 -31.41 -23.88
C ARG A 767 -33.67 -29.90 -23.88
N ALA A 768 -34.00 -29.19 -22.80
CA ALA A 768 -33.78 -27.73 -22.69
C ALA A 768 -32.31 -27.34 -22.40
N PHE A 769 -31.51 -28.27 -21.87
CA PHE A 769 -30.10 -28.04 -21.57
C PHE A 769 -29.19 -28.20 -22.80
N LEU A 770 -29.54 -29.11 -23.72
CA LEU A 770 -28.77 -29.42 -24.92
C LEU A 770 -28.84 -28.35 -26.03
N GLU A 771 -29.93 -27.56 -26.08
CA GLU A 771 -30.08 -26.48 -27.08
C GLU A 771 -29.28 -25.22 -26.73
N ARG A 772 -28.88 -25.03 -25.47
CA ARG A 772 -28.26 -23.77 -25.00
C ARG A 772 -26.73 -23.79 -24.99
N HIS A 773 -26.09 -24.96 -24.95
CA HIS A 773 -24.65 -25.04 -24.67
C HIS A 773 -23.83 -25.91 -25.64
N GLY A 774 -24.45 -26.56 -26.63
CA GLY A 774 -23.74 -27.39 -27.63
C GLY A 774 -23.03 -28.62 -27.04
N PRO A 775 -22.60 -29.59 -27.87
CA PRO A 775 -21.94 -30.80 -27.38
C PRO A 775 -20.46 -30.49 -27.15
N GLY A 776 -20.04 -30.38 -25.89
CA GLY A 776 -18.63 -30.25 -25.54
C GLY A 776 -17.78 -31.44 -26.02
N VAL A 777 -16.56 -31.18 -26.45
CA VAL A 777 -15.59 -32.18 -26.91
C VAL A 777 -14.95 -32.91 -25.72
N LYS A 778 -14.88 -34.25 -25.78
CA LYS A 778 -14.08 -35.09 -24.88
C LYS A 778 -12.99 -35.79 -25.71
N LEU A 779 -11.74 -35.77 -25.24
CA LEU A 779 -10.69 -36.67 -25.73
C LEU A 779 -10.62 -37.90 -24.81
N GLU A 780 -10.68 -39.08 -25.42
CA GLU A 780 -10.90 -40.38 -24.77
C GLU A 780 -9.63 -41.04 -24.20
N PRO A 781 -9.75 -41.90 -23.17
CA PRO A 781 -8.89 -43.07 -23.01
C PRO A 781 -9.26 -44.14 -24.05
N SER A 782 -8.26 -44.59 -24.80
CA SER A 782 -8.34 -45.57 -25.87
C SER A 782 -8.98 -46.92 -25.48
N GLY A 783 -9.96 -47.34 -26.31
CA GLY A 783 -10.12 -48.71 -26.83
C GLY A 783 -10.62 -49.79 -25.84
N VAL A 784 -11.87 -50.28 -25.85
CA VAL A 784 -12.71 -50.86 -26.94
C VAL A 784 -12.00 -52.09 -27.54
N SER A 785 -12.55 -53.29 -27.72
CA SER A 785 -13.92 -53.84 -27.69
C SER A 785 -13.78 -55.37 -27.74
N ALA A 786 -14.81 -56.08 -27.29
CA ALA A 786 -15.12 -57.38 -27.86
C ALA A 786 -16.53 -57.40 -28.45
N LYS A 787 -16.57 -57.44 -29.80
CA LYS A 787 -17.40 -58.30 -30.67
C LYS A 787 -18.93 -58.05 -30.67
N PRO A 788 -19.64 -58.32 -31.79
CA PRO A 788 -20.05 -59.70 -32.15
C PRO A 788 -20.17 -59.97 -33.68
N SER A 789 -19.66 -61.12 -34.17
CA SER A 789 -20.40 -62.37 -34.49
C SER A 789 -20.71 -62.53 -35.99
N VAL A 790 -19.92 -63.35 -36.69
CA VAL A 790 -20.31 -64.64 -37.31
C VAL A 790 -19.10 -65.56 -37.25
#